data_AF-A0A8B9FV20-F1
#
_entry.id   AF-A0A8B9FV20-F1
#
_cell.length_a   1.000
_cell.length_b   1.000
_cell.length_c   1.000
_cell.angle_alpha   90.00
_cell.angle_beta   90.00
_cell.angle_gamma   90.00
#
_symmetry.space_group_name_H-M   'P 1'
#
loop_
_entity.id
_entity.type
_entity.pdbx_description
1 polymer ?
#
loop_
_entity_poly.entity_id
_entity_poly.type
_entity_poly.pdbx_seq_one_letter_code
_entity_poly.pdbx_strand_id
1 'polypeptide(L)'
;MCDWWRGGTSRCLTQVGSSGLPFSANGRPLAAGLHPDVEALPRGGFRCRLCQVSAANRPSLTEHLRGKKHQRLRSLRAERRAQEERSLFVSGFARGTSGEELCEYFGAFGEVAAVVMDKEKGAYAIVELQDAASRERALAEPQHSLAGHRLRVRPREQKSFAYGTVGRGGHRDPLSPGRLEQALWQASDVDSQMSQLVGLLELSEDERRVRHLLVTLFQEVFTEFFPGCAIVPFGSSVNGFDTHGCDLDLLLDLEPTKSLQASSQAAPRAGSGSGAEDSILSDIDLAATPAPEVLELVATVLRRCVPGVRRVRAVPTARRPVVKFCHKQSGLAGDISIDNRLALLNTRFLQLCAEADERVRPLVYAVRLWAKQQGLAGERPLLNNYALTLLVLFFLQTRSPPVLPTVARLRDLAGDEDRTVVCGWDCSFPRDVALLEPSTNTESSLLAEFFHTFGDFDFPGQVISLQEGRALPLPPPALPEASEGLKLGPLNLQDPFELSHNVAANVNEKTASRFGRCCRDAAKYCRSLQYRQKSSKGRAWGLTRLFQPGAVEPGAGNAGAFLISIPLGSTGGSEQLSQEPRGRGLWFWEVCAAIGFVLRDVLKCSCTAGKPPGAPREELRLSGDSALPEEQPVAPDMEEGPLAVGCKRHAPETPNGTEFPGVKRPRMNVPEETANWSCTVWHRVWTGRRRVRRQLQHSDGPEGPDGDELELEQKVSEAIVQQEGTGHPAEPLLRFEASARVGGTRGVLLRLLPSPAPPGPLFRDFFHFLQSFLPTAVR
;
A
#
# COMPACT_ATOMS: atom_id res chain seq x y z
N MET A 1 -24.48 -24.27 41.48
CA MET A 1 -24.89 -23.34 42.55
C MET A 1 -24.70 -21.94 41.98
N CYS A 2 -25.60 -21.42 41.13
CA CYS A 2 -27.06 -21.25 41.25
C CYS A 2 -27.45 -20.10 42.19
N ASP A 3 -28.21 -19.17 41.61
CA ASP A 3 -29.04 -18.12 42.22
C ASP A 3 -28.26 -16.97 42.89
N TRP A 4 -28.68 -15.69 42.79
CA TRP A 4 -30.06 -15.20 42.85
C TRP A 4 -30.44 -14.13 41.80
N TRP A 5 -31.75 -13.97 41.59
CA TRP A 5 -32.41 -13.02 40.68
C TRP A 5 -33.71 -12.47 41.33
N ARG A 6 -34.29 -11.39 40.76
CA ARG A 6 -35.59 -10.74 41.07
C ARG A 6 -35.61 -9.79 42.30
N GLY A 7 -36.41 -8.72 42.31
CA GLY A 7 -37.21 -8.12 41.23
C GLY A 7 -38.41 -7.25 41.69
N GLY A 8 -38.99 -6.46 40.76
CA GLY A 8 -40.32 -5.83 40.87
C GLY A 8 -40.42 -4.53 41.69
N THR A 9 -41.42 -3.65 41.52
CA THR A 9 -42.52 -3.58 40.53
C THR A 9 -43.11 -2.16 40.44
N SER A 10 -43.90 -1.87 39.41
CA SER A 10 -44.52 -0.56 39.10
C SER A 10 -45.72 -0.15 39.98
N ARG A 11 -46.04 1.16 40.03
CA ARG A 11 -47.34 1.73 39.56
C ARG A 11 -47.39 3.28 39.54
N CYS A 12 -48.29 3.83 38.72
CA CYS A 12 -48.56 5.26 38.54
C CYS A 12 -49.83 5.70 39.29
N LEU A 13 -49.98 7.01 39.60
CA LEU A 13 -51.11 7.87 39.15
C LEU A 13 -51.09 9.30 39.77
N THR A 14 -51.15 10.31 38.88
CA THR A 14 -51.83 11.65 38.94
C THR A 14 -52.24 12.28 40.30
N GLN A 15 -52.00 13.57 40.59
CA GLN A 15 -52.66 14.73 39.93
C GLN A 15 -51.98 16.12 40.17
N VAL A 16 -52.08 16.99 39.14
CA VAL A 16 -52.37 18.46 39.13
C VAL A 16 -51.72 19.42 40.17
N GLY A 17 -51.00 20.45 39.69
CA GLY A 17 -50.65 21.65 40.48
C GLY A 17 -49.78 22.71 39.78
N SER A 18 -50.42 23.72 39.16
CA SER A 18 -49.94 25.10 38.89
C SER A 18 -48.45 25.43 38.63
N SER A 19 -48.16 25.82 37.38
CA SER A 19 -47.32 26.97 36.99
C SER A 19 -46.18 27.46 37.93
N GLY A 20 -44.95 27.06 37.63
CA GLY A 20 -43.73 27.69 38.15
C GLY A 20 -42.48 27.25 37.38
N LEU A 21 -41.95 28.09 36.49
CA LEU A 21 -40.65 27.85 35.86
C LEU A 21 -39.53 28.30 36.82
N PRO A 22 -38.56 27.46 37.18
CA PRO A 22 -37.42 27.89 37.99
C PRO A 22 -36.46 28.75 37.14
N PHE A 23 -36.16 29.95 37.63
CA PHE A 23 -35.12 30.81 37.06
C PHE A 23 -33.72 30.31 37.44
N SER A 24 -32.76 30.42 36.51
CA SER A 24 -31.33 30.32 36.83
C SER A 24 -30.80 31.69 37.26
N ALA A 25 -29.80 31.70 38.16
CA ALA A 25 -29.25 32.89 38.82
C ALA A 25 -28.66 33.98 37.89
N ASN A 26 -28.60 33.76 36.58
CA ASN A 26 -28.06 34.69 35.58
C ASN A 26 -29.09 35.18 34.54
N GLY A 27 -30.40 35.07 34.81
CA GLY A 27 -31.43 35.85 34.11
C GLY A 27 -31.58 35.64 32.60
N ARG A 28 -31.09 34.54 32.02
CA ARG A 28 -31.27 34.20 30.60
C ARG A 28 -32.39 33.16 30.42
N PRO A 29 -33.27 33.31 29.41
CA PRO A 29 -34.37 32.36 29.19
C PRO A 29 -33.85 30.98 28.78
N LEU A 30 -34.43 29.94 29.38
CA LEU A 30 -34.20 28.55 29.00
C LEU A 30 -34.50 28.34 27.51
N ALA A 31 -33.59 27.70 26.79
CA ALA A 31 -33.70 27.52 25.36
C ALA A 31 -34.91 26.62 25.01
N ALA A 32 -35.85 27.16 24.23
CA ALA A 32 -36.92 26.39 23.61
C ALA A 32 -36.36 25.15 22.88
N GLY A 33 -37.04 24.02 23.03
CA GLY A 33 -36.54 22.70 22.67
C GLY A 33 -36.05 22.60 21.22
N LEU A 34 -34.87 22.00 21.04
CA LEU A 34 -34.35 21.70 19.70
C LEU A 34 -35.13 20.55 19.06
N HIS A 35 -35.20 20.57 17.72
CA HIS A 35 -35.75 19.49 16.91
C HIS A 35 -34.99 18.16 17.20
N PRO A 36 -35.67 17.00 17.30
CA PRO A 36 -35.07 15.75 17.79
C PRO A 36 -33.89 15.23 16.95
N ASP A 37 -33.88 15.57 15.65
CA ASP A 37 -32.77 15.28 14.74
C ASP A 37 -31.62 16.31 14.79
N VAL A 38 -31.57 17.19 15.80
CA VAL A 38 -30.55 18.24 15.92
C VAL A 38 -29.83 18.16 17.26
N GLU A 39 -28.52 18.21 17.17
CA GLU A 39 -27.57 18.24 18.27
C GLU A 39 -26.91 19.62 18.36
N ALA A 40 -26.74 20.15 19.57
CA ALA A 40 -25.97 21.39 19.76
C ALA A 40 -24.48 21.06 19.82
N LEU A 41 -23.65 21.85 19.13
CA LEU A 41 -22.20 21.71 19.12
C LEU A 41 -21.53 22.77 20.03
N PRO A 42 -20.32 22.49 20.55
CA PRO A 42 -19.50 23.51 21.20
C PRO A 42 -19.35 24.77 20.33
N ARG A 43 -19.24 25.94 20.98
CA ARG A 43 -19.18 27.27 20.33
C ARG A 43 -20.46 27.74 19.61
N GLY A 44 -21.62 27.13 19.89
CA GLY A 44 -22.93 27.65 19.47
C GLY A 44 -23.43 27.20 18.10
N GLY A 45 -22.73 26.24 17.48
CA GLY A 45 -23.19 25.58 16.25
C GLY A 45 -24.21 24.47 16.51
N PHE A 46 -24.72 23.87 15.44
CA PHE A 46 -25.71 22.79 15.46
C PHE A 46 -25.34 21.71 14.44
N ARG A 47 -25.65 20.44 14.71
CA ARG A 47 -25.49 19.30 13.80
C ARG A 47 -26.83 18.60 13.58
N CYS A 48 -27.23 18.45 12.32
CA CYS A 48 -28.39 17.66 11.96
C CYS A 48 -28.01 16.17 11.89
N ARG A 49 -28.47 15.35 12.83
CA ARG A 49 -28.22 13.90 12.91
C ARG A 49 -28.75 13.14 11.68
N LEU A 50 -29.83 13.63 11.07
CA LEU A 50 -30.45 13.02 9.88
C LEU A 50 -29.67 13.28 8.59
N CYS A 51 -28.93 14.38 8.50
CA CYS A 51 -28.23 14.81 7.27
C CYS A 51 -26.72 14.92 7.43
N GLN A 52 -26.20 14.79 8.65
CA GLN A 52 -24.82 15.07 9.09
C GLN A 52 -24.28 16.45 8.67
N VAL A 53 -25.18 17.41 8.42
CA VAL A 53 -24.81 18.80 8.11
C VAL A 53 -24.64 19.57 9.42
N SER A 54 -23.54 20.30 9.54
CA SER A 54 -23.32 21.24 10.64
C SER A 54 -23.65 22.67 10.19
N ALA A 55 -24.42 23.40 10.99
CA ALA A 55 -24.82 24.78 10.78
C ALA A 55 -24.21 25.67 11.87
N ALA A 56 -23.61 26.80 11.48
CA ALA A 56 -22.90 27.68 12.41
C ALA A 56 -23.80 28.47 13.37
N ASN A 57 -25.09 28.63 13.06
CA ASN A 57 -26.05 29.42 13.83
C ASN A 57 -27.50 28.93 13.62
N ARG A 58 -28.45 29.45 14.42
CA ARG A 58 -29.88 29.09 14.34
C ARG A 58 -30.56 29.43 13.00
N PRO A 59 -30.33 30.60 12.37
CA PRO A 59 -30.83 30.88 11.02
C PRO A 59 -30.42 29.82 9.98
N SER A 60 -29.13 29.52 9.86
CA SER A 60 -28.62 28.51 8.92
C SER A 60 -29.13 27.09 9.23
N LEU A 61 -29.33 26.75 10.52
CA LEU A 61 -29.99 25.51 10.90
C LEU A 61 -31.44 25.48 10.41
N THR A 62 -32.19 26.58 10.61
CA THR A 62 -33.61 26.66 10.25
C THR A 62 -33.81 26.55 8.73
N GLU A 63 -32.92 27.19 7.97
CA GLU A 63 -32.86 27.06 6.51
C GLU A 63 -32.51 25.62 6.09
N HIS A 64 -31.52 24.98 6.72
CA HIS A 64 -31.19 23.58 6.47
C HIS A 64 -32.38 22.63 6.71
N LEU A 65 -33.10 22.79 7.83
CA LEU A 65 -34.26 21.96 8.18
C LEU A 65 -35.45 22.18 7.23
N ARG A 66 -35.62 23.40 6.69
CA ARG A 66 -36.60 23.71 5.64
C ARG A 66 -36.15 23.29 4.23
N GLY A 67 -34.88 22.92 4.05
CA GLY A 67 -34.33 22.53 2.76
C GLY A 67 -34.97 21.24 2.22
N LYS A 68 -35.30 21.24 0.92
CA LYS A 68 -35.94 20.11 0.21
C LYS A 68 -35.26 18.76 0.46
N LYS A 69 -33.91 18.75 0.60
CA LYS A 69 -33.12 17.54 0.91
C LYS A 69 -33.42 16.99 2.32
N HIS A 70 -33.48 17.86 3.34
CA HIS A 70 -33.78 17.44 4.71
C HIS A 70 -35.23 16.92 4.80
N GLN A 71 -36.18 17.66 4.24
CA GLN A 71 -37.59 17.29 4.22
C GLN A 71 -37.81 15.93 3.52
N ARG A 72 -37.15 15.68 2.38
CA ARG A 72 -37.20 14.38 1.69
C ARG A 72 -36.64 13.25 2.56
N LEU A 73 -35.51 13.45 3.23
CA LEU A 73 -34.93 12.43 4.12
C LEU A 73 -35.79 12.16 5.35
N ARG A 74 -36.44 13.20 5.91
CA ARG A 74 -37.37 13.03 7.04
C ARG A 74 -38.62 12.25 6.62
N SER A 75 -39.13 12.54 5.43
CA SER A 75 -40.25 11.81 4.82
C SER A 75 -39.89 10.34 4.58
N LEU A 76 -38.75 10.06 3.94
CA LEU A 76 -38.26 8.68 3.70
C LEU A 76 -37.99 7.89 4.98
N ARG A 77 -37.54 8.54 6.06
CA ARG A 77 -37.36 7.89 7.37
C ARG A 77 -38.70 7.58 8.03
N ALA A 78 -39.68 8.48 7.95
CA ALA A 78 -41.03 8.26 8.46
C ALA A 78 -41.76 7.15 7.67
N GLU A 79 -41.65 7.19 6.35
CA GLU A 79 -42.21 6.19 5.43
C GLU A 79 -41.62 4.80 5.68
N ARG A 80 -40.29 4.67 5.79
CA ARG A 80 -39.65 3.38 6.16
C ARG A 80 -40.05 2.89 7.54
N ARG A 81 -40.15 3.79 8.53
CA ARG A 81 -40.60 3.41 9.86
C ARG A 81 -42.04 2.90 9.84
N ALA A 82 -42.94 3.58 9.11
CA ALA A 82 -44.31 3.13 8.92
C ALA A 82 -44.37 1.77 8.20
N GLN A 83 -43.56 1.58 7.15
CA GLN A 83 -43.41 0.30 6.45
C GLN A 83 -42.92 -0.80 7.41
N GLU A 84 -41.89 -0.55 8.22
CA GLU A 84 -41.38 -1.50 9.22
C GLU A 84 -42.44 -1.83 10.28
N GLU A 85 -43.19 -0.84 10.75
CA GLU A 85 -44.26 -1.01 11.75
C GLU A 85 -45.48 -1.78 11.20
N ARG A 86 -45.65 -1.92 9.87
CA ARG A 86 -46.75 -2.67 9.22
C ARG A 86 -46.32 -3.85 8.31
N SER A 87 -45.03 -4.17 8.24
CA SER A 87 -44.52 -5.29 7.43
C SER A 87 -44.25 -6.56 8.24
N LEU A 88 -44.54 -7.70 7.62
CA LEU A 88 -44.14 -9.04 8.04
C LEU A 88 -42.98 -9.53 7.17
N PHE A 89 -42.08 -10.33 7.76
CA PHE A 89 -41.21 -11.23 7.01
C PHE A 89 -41.81 -12.63 7.06
N VAL A 90 -41.98 -13.25 5.89
CA VAL A 90 -42.62 -14.57 5.74
C VAL A 90 -41.66 -15.49 4.99
N SER A 91 -41.42 -16.70 5.49
CA SER A 91 -40.68 -17.75 4.76
C SER A 91 -41.28 -19.13 5.04
N GLY A 92 -40.77 -20.18 4.40
CA GLY A 92 -41.24 -21.57 4.60
C GLY A 92 -42.49 -21.95 3.78
N PHE A 93 -42.94 -21.10 2.86
CA PHE A 93 -43.89 -21.47 1.80
C PHE A 93 -43.21 -22.35 0.74
N ALA A 94 -44.01 -23.06 -0.07
CA ALA A 94 -43.52 -23.95 -1.12
C ALA A 94 -42.78 -23.18 -2.23
N ARG A 95 -41.78 -23.82 -2.85
CA ARG A 95 -41.13 -23.26 -4.05
C ARG A 95 -42.16 -23.17 -5.18
N GLY A 96 -42.36 -21.97 -5.71
CA GLY A 96 -43.37 -21.68 -6.74
C GLY A 96 -44.60 -20.93 -6.20
N THR A 97 -44.77 -20.81 -4.88
CA THR A 97 -45.83 -19.95 -4.30
C THR A 97 -45.67 -18.52 -4.82
N SER A 98 -46.75 -17.99 -5.38
CA SER A 98 -46.86 -16.66 -5.94
C SER A 98 -47.01 -15.57 -4.86
N GLY A 99 -46.80 -14.31 -5.26
CA GLY A 99 -47.13 -13.18 -4.39
C GLY A 99 -48.64 -13.01 -4.19
N GLU A 100 -49.47 -13.55 -5.10
CA GLU A 100 -50.93 -13.48 -5.06
C GLU A 100 -51.51 -14.43 -4.01
N GLU A 101 -51.03 -15.69 -3.95
CA GLU A 101 -51.43 -16.65 -2.90
C GLU A 101 -51.07 -16.17 -1.49
N LEU A 102 -49.92 -15.49 -1.34
CA LEU A 102 -49.55 -14.86 -0.08
C LEU A 102 -50.41 -13.62 0.21
N CYS A 103 -50.82 -12.87 -0.81
CA CYS A 103 -51.72 -11.73 -0.66
C CYS A 103 -53.09 -12.18 -0.15
N GLU A 104 -53.69 -13.21 -0.77
CA GLU A 104 -54.96 -13.80 -0.31
C GLU A 104 -54.85 -14.34 1.12
N TYR A 105 -53.79 -15.13 1.42
CA TYR A 105 -53.61 -15.71 2.75
C TYR A 105 -53.48 -14.65 3.84
N PHE A 106 -52.64 -13.63 3.64
CA PHE A 106 -52.49 -12.56 4.63
C PHE A 106 -53.66 -11.56 4.66
N GLY A 107 -54.48 -11.52 3.60
CA GLY A 107 -55.73 -10.79 3.54
C GLY A 107 -56.72 -11.14 4.66
N ALA A 108 -56.67 -12.37 5.19
CA ALA A 108 -57.45 -12.80 6.34
C ALA A 108 -57.12 -12.04 7.64
N PHE A 109 -55.92 -11.47 7.77
CA PHE A 109 -55.48 -10.72 8.94
C PHE A 109 -55.66 -9.20 8.75
N GLY A 110 -55.78 -8.73 7.51
CA GLY A 110 -56.10 -7.35 7.13
C GLY A 110 -55.72 -7.03 5.68
N GLU A 111 -56.06 -5.83 5.20
CA GLU A 111 -55.76 -5.40 3.83
C GLU A 111 -54.23 -5.42 3.57
N VAL A 112 -53.81 -6.12 2.51
CA VAL A 112 -52.41 -6.24 2.10
C VAL A 112 -52.09 -5.13 1.11
N ALA A 113 -51.22 -4.20 1.51
CA ALA A 113 -50.80 -3.07 0.70
C ALA A 113 -49.79 -3.46 -0.39
N ALA A 114 -48.90 -4.42 -0.10
CA ALA A 114 -47.97 -4.99 -1.08
C ALA A 114 -47.40 -6.35 -0.64
N VAL A 115 -47.13 -7.24 -1.60
CA VAL A 115 -46.31 -8.43 -1.39
C VAL A 115 -45.04 -8.31 -2.23
N VAL A 116 -43.88 -8.32 -1.58
CA VAL A 116 -42.57 -8.27 -2.24
C VAL A 116 -41.87 -9.62 -2.09
N MET A 117 -41.90 -10.40 -3.16
CA MET A 117 -41.23 -11.70 -3.25
C MET A 117 -39.71 -11.52 -3.40
N ASP A 118 -38.94 -12.45 -2.84
CA ASP A 118 -37.51 -12.60 -3.13
C ASP A 118 -37.29 -12.96 -4.61
N LYS A 119 -36.75 -11.99 -5.38
CA LYS A 119 -36.65 -12.06 -6.85
C LYS A 119 -35.62 -13.06 -7.38
N GLU A 120 -34.73 -13.58 -6.53
CA GLU A 120 -33.65 -14.48 -6.96
C GLU A 120 -33.89 -15.95 -6.59
N LYS A 121 -34.55 -16.25 -5.46
CA LYS A 121 -34.73 -17.64 -4.99
C LYS A 121 -36.15 -17.99 -4.51
N GLY A 122 -37.06 -17.02 -4.39
CA GLY A 122 -38.41 -17.24 -3.86
C GLY A 122 -38.43 -17.85 -2.45
N ALA A 123 -37.38 -17.62 -1.65
CA ALA A 123 -37.21 -18.28 -0.34
C ALA A 123 -37.94 -17.58 0.81
N TYR A 124 -38.30 -16.30 0.61
CA TYR A 124 -39.04 -15.47 1.56
C TYR A 124 -39.80 -14.37 0.81
N ALA A 125 -40.76 -13.77 1.52
CA ALA A 125 -41.54 -12.63 1.07
C ALA A 125 -41.61 -11.58 2.18
N ILE A 126 -41.76 -10.32 1.79
CA ILE A 126 -42.14 -9.23 2.70
C ILE A 126 -43.59 -8.90 2.37
N VAL A 127 -44.47 -9.08 3.35
CA VAL A 127 -45.90 -8.76 3.24
C VAL A 127 -46.12 -7.46 3.99
N GLU A 128 -46.42 -6.38 3.26
CA GLU A 128 -46.76 -5.08 3.81
C GLU A 128 -48.28 -4.98 3.96
N LEU A 129 -48.76 -4.84 5.19
CA LEU A 129 -50.18 -4.65 5.51
C LEU A 129 -50.50 -3.15 5.56
N GLN A 130 -51.77 -2.79 5.37
CA GLN A 130 -52.20 -1.40 5.33
C GLN A 130 -51.99 -0.68 6.67
N ASP A 131 -52.14 -1.38 7.78
CA ASP A 131 -52.02 -0.86 9.14
C ASP A 131 -51.27 -1.81 10.09
N ALA A 132 -50.78 -1.25 11.21
CA ALA A 132 -50.02 -1.99 12.21
C ALA A 132 -50.86 -2.99 13.02
N ALA A 133 -52.17 -2.78 13.21
CA ALA A 133 -53.01 -3.71 13.96
C ALA A 133 -53.25 -5.01 13.17
N SER A 134 -53.37 -4.91 11.84
CA SER A 134 -53.36 -6.07 10.93
C SER A 134 -52.08 -6.90 11.05
N ARG A 135 -50.91 -6.23 11.16
CA ARG A 135 -49.62 -6.89 11.38
C ARG A 135 -49.57 -7.61 12.74
N GLU A 136 -50.02 -6.96 13.81
CA GLU A 136 -50.03 -7.59 15.15
C GLU A 136 -51.03 -8.75 15.23
N ARG A 137 -52.18 -8.70 14.53
CA ARG A 137 -53.08 -9.87 14.39
C ARG A 137 -52.40 -11.04 13.70
N ALA A 138 -51.68 -10.79 12.60
CA ALA A 138 -50.91 -11.83 11.93
C ALA A 138 -49.78 -12.39 12.80
N LEU A 139 -49.12 -11.58 13.63
CA LEU A 139 -48.07 -12.05 14.54
C LEU A 139 -48.60 -12.79 15.79
N ALA A 140 -49.87 -12.60 16.15
CA ALA A 140 -50.52 -13.27 17.27
C ALA A 140 -51.00 -14.70 16.92
N GLU A 141 -51.08 -15.04 15.63
CA GLU A 141 -51.49 -16.36 15.16
C GLU A 141 -50.39 -17.40 15.47
N PRO A 142 -50.65 -18.42 16.31
CA PRO A 142 -49.61 -19.35 16.76
C PRO A 142 -49.08 -20.26 15.65
N GLN A 143 -49.85 -20.53 14.58
CA GLN A 143 -49.45 -21.40 13.48
C GLN A 143 -49.96 -20.91 12.13
N HIS A 144 -49.04 -20.57 11.24
CA HIS A 144 -49.35 -20.29 9.84
C HIS A 144 -49.09 -21.50 8.95
N SER A 145 -50.00 -21.77 8.02
CA SER A 145 -49.82 -22.77 6.98
C SER A 145 -50.51 -22.36 5.69
N LEU A 146 -49.84 -22.61 4.56
CA LEU A 146 -50.34 -22.35 3.21
C LEU A 146 -49.97 -23.54 2.32
N ALA A 147 -50.94 -24.08 1.58
CA ALA A 147 -50.76 -25.28 0.74
C ALA A 147 -50.01 -26.44 1.46
N GLY A 148 -50.38 -26.72 2.71
CA GLY A 148 -49.77 -27.77 3.54
C GLY A 148 -48.36 -27.46 4.07
N HIS A 149 -47.78 -26.31 3.72
CA HIS A 149 -46.45 -25.89 4.17
C HIS A 149 -46.55 -24.92 5.34
N ARG A 150 -45.79 -25.16 6.42
CA ARG A 150 -45.80 -24.31 7.62
C ARG A 150 -44.98 -23.04 7.38
N LEU A 151 -45.64 -21.90 7.41
CA LEU A 151 -44.98 -20.60 7.26
C LEU A 151 -44.29 -20.18 8.56
N ARG A 152 -43.14 -19.50 8.42
CA ARG A 152 -42.47 -18.76 9.48
C ARG A 152 -42.74 -17.28 9.27
N VAL A 153 -43.65 -16.73 10.06
CA VAL A 153 -43.99 -15.30 10.07
C VAL A 153 -43.28 -14.66 11.25
N ARG A 154 -42.56 -13.55 11.00
CA ARG A 154 -41.83 -12.80 12.03
C ARG A 154 -41.91 -11.29 11.77
N PRO A 155 -41.81 -10.43 12.79
CA PRO A 155 -41.72 -9.00 12.59
C PRO A 155 -40.52 -8.67 11.69
N ARG A 156 -40.68 -7.70 10.79
CA ARG A 156 -39.59 -7.21 9.96
C ARG A 156 -38.49 -6.61 10.85
N GLU A 157 -37.25 -7.09 10.68
CA GLU A 157 -36.09 -6.62 11.44
C GLU A 157 -35.91 -5.10 11.31
N GLN A 158 -35.87 -4.39 12.45
CA GLN A 158 -35.63 -2.96 12.50
C GLN A 158 -34.20 -2.65 12.04
N LYS A 159 -34.03 -2.07 10.85
CA LYS A 159 -32.74 -1.54 10.40
C LYS A 159 -32.68 -0.07 10.74
N SER A 160 -31.75 0.31 11.62
CA SER A 160 -31.54 1.71 11.97
C SER A 160 -31.36 2.54 10.69
N PHE A 161 -32.07 3.67 10.59
CA PHE A 161 -32.00 4.56 9.42
C PHE A 161 -30.66 5.31 9.41
N ALA A 162 -29.59 4.58 9.08
CA ALA A 162 -28.32 5.16 8.70
C ALA A 162 -28.46 5.68 7.26
N TYR A 163 -28.86 6.95 7.11
CA TYR A 163 -28.48 7.72 5.91
C TYR A 163 -26.97 8.06 5.99
N GLY A 164 -26.15 7.02 6.04
CA GLY A 164 -24.79 7.12 5.57
C GLY A 164 -24.88 7.47 4.09
N THR A 165 -24.17 8.51 3.67
CA THR A 165 -24.00 8.79 2.25
C THR A 165 -23.28 7.60 1.61
N VAL A 166 -24.02 6.70 0.98
CA VAL A 166 -23.52 5.88 -0.13
C VAL A 166 -23.25 6.87 -1.27
N GLY A 167 -22.13 7.57 -1.15
CA GLY A 167 -21.70 8.53 -2.13
C GLY A 167 -21.37 7.77 -3.41
N ARG A 168 -21.85 8.31 -4.54
CA ARG A 168 -21.03 8.33 -5.76
C ARG A 168 -19.84 9.28 -5.57
N GLY A 169 -19.06 9.06 -4.52
CA GLY A 169 -17.67 9.46 -4.46
C GLY A 169 -16.87 8.24 -4.88
N GLY A 170 -15.82 8.43 -5.68
CA GLY A 170 -14.81 7.39 -5.80
C GLY A 170 -14.22 7.07 -4.41
N HIS A 171 -13.51 5.94 -4.32
CA HIS A 171 -12.67 5.58 -3.17
C HIS A 171 -12.02 6.85 -2.58
N ARG A 172 -12.55 7.35 -1.46
CA ARG A 172 -11.87 8.37 -0.67
C ARG A 172 -10.88 7.63 0.19
N ASP A 173 -9.76 7.31 -0.46
CA ASP A 173 -8.60 6.70 0.14
C ASP A 173 -8.29 7.44 1.45
N PRO A 174 -8.29 6.76 2.62
CA PRO A 174 -7.91 7.37 3.89
C PRO A 174 -6.53 8.04 3.80
N LEU A 175 -5.70 7.54 2.88
CA LEU A 175 -4.32 7.91 2.61
C LEU A 175 -4.14 8.85 1.41
N SER A 176 -5.14 9.68 1.08
CA SER A 176 -4.89 10.80 0.16
C SER A 176 -3.65 11.58 0.65
N PRO A 177 -2.57 11.75 -0.17
CA PRO A 177 -1.24 12.12 0.35
C PRO A 177 -1.23 13.33 1.29
N GLY A 178 -1.99 14.37 0.98
CA GLY A 178 -2.09 15.58 1.81
C GLY A 178 -2.69 15.38 3.20
N ARG A 179 -3.53 14.36 3.45
CA ARG A 179 -4.05 14.06 4.81
C ARG A 179 -3.01 13.36 5.67
N LEU A 180 -2.27 12.41 5.08
CA LEU A 180 -1.16 11.75 5.76
C LEU A 180 -0.04 12.74 6.09
N GLU A 181 0.35 13.57 5.11
CA GLU A 181 1.31 14.66 5.32
C GLU A 181 0.85 15.62 6.43
N GLN A 182 -0.42 16.03 6.45
CA GLN A 182 -0.96 16.93 7.46
C GLN A 182 -0.97 16.33 8.88
N ALA A 183 -1.22 15.03 9.02
CA ALA A 183 -1.21 14.36 10.32
C ALA A 183 0.22 14.22 10.86
N LEU A 184 1.12 13.61 10.07
CA LEU A 184 2.53 13.42 10.41
C LEU A 184 3.29 14.76 10.59
N TRP A 185 2.75 15.86 10.07
CA TRP A 185 3.27 17.21 10.31
C TRP A 185 3.39 17.57 11.79
N GLN A 186 2.43 17.11 12.61
CA GLN A 186 2.27 17.61 13.98
C GLN A 186 3.23 16.97 14.99
N ALA A 187 3.78 15.79 14.69
CA ALA A 187 4.81 15.12 15.48
C ALA A 187 6.03 16.02 15.82
N SER A 188 6.73 15.69 16.89
CA SER A 188 7.98 16.33 17.35
C SER A 188 9.21 15.85 16.60
N ASP A 189 9.26 14.54 16.35
CA ASP A 189 10.40 13.76 15.85
C ASP A 189 9.92 12.63 14.92
N VAL A 190 10.86 11.89 14.31
CA VAL A 190 10.53 10.85 13.33
C VAL A 190 9.91 9.61 13.99
N ASP A 191 10.37 9.22 15.18
CA ASP A 191 9.83 8.05 15.87
C ASP A 191 8.34 8.31 16.27
N SER A 192 8.03 9.53 16.70
CA SER A 192 6.65 10.01 16.88
C SER A 192 5.83 10.02 15.57
N GLN A 193 6.44 10.32 14.42
CA GLN A 193 5.77 10.15 13.12
C GLN A 193 5.49 8.67 12.82
N MET A 194 6.41 7.76 13.16
CA MET A 194 6.23 6.32 12.95
C MET A 194 5.13 5.76 13.86
N SER A 195 5.04 6.19 15.13
CA SER A 195 3.96 5.79 16.04
C SER A 195 2.60 6.35 15.60
N GLN A 196 2.53 7.62 15.17
CA GLN A 196 1.30 8.19 14.59
C GLN A 196 0.89 7.47 13.29
N LEU A 197 1.86 7.02 12.49
CA LEU A 197 1.61 6.29 11.25
C LEU A 197 0.88 4.97 11.48
N VAL A 198 1.14 4.26 12.58
CA VAL A 198 0.42 3.02 12.93
C VAL A 198 -1.07 3.31 13.10
N GLY A 199 -1.45 4.26 13.98
CA GLY A 199 -2.85 4.62 14.24
C GLY A 199 -3.59 5.29 13.08
N LEU A 200 -2.88 5.71 12.03
CA LEU A 200 -3.46 6.23 10.78
C LEU A 200 -3.66 5.17 9.69
N LEU A 201 -3.08 3.98 9.88
CA LEU A 201 -3.06 2.89 8.91
C LEU A 201 -3.79 1.66 9.39
N GLU A 202 -3.70 1.32 10.69
CA GLU A 202 -4.30 0.14 11.29
C GLU A 202 -5.83 0.14 11.19
N LEU A 203 -6.43 -1.05 11.25
CA LEU A 203 -7.87 -1.23 11.21
C LEU A 203 -8.53 -0.58 12.42
N SER A 204 -9.56 0.22 12.13
CA SER A 204 -10.47 0.75 13.15
C SER A 204 -11.28 -0.37 13.83
N GLU A 205 -11.79 -0.11 15.03
CA GLU A 205 -12.65 -1.05 15.76
C GLU A 205 -13.90 -1.47 14.95
N ASP A 206 -14.48 -0.55 14.18
CA ASP A 206 -15.59 -0.87 13.27
C ASP A 206 -15.16 -1.84 12.15
N GLU A 207 -13.95 -1.68 11.59
CA GLU A 207 -13.39 -2.59 10.59
C GLU A 207 -12.99 -3.96 11.16
N ARG A 208 -12.51 -4.02 12.41
CA ARG A 208 -12.25 -5.27 13.14
C ARG A 208 -13.57 -5.99 13.42
N ARG A 209 -14.59 -5.26 13.89
CA ARG A 209 -15.95 -5.78 14.13
C ARG A 209 -16.61 -6.31 12.86
N VAL A 210 -16.49 -5.61 11.73
CA VAL A 210 -17.01 -6.08 10.44
C VAL A 210 -16.32 -7.37 9.98
N ARG A 211 -14.99 -7.50 10.18
CA ARG A 211 -14.27 -8.76 9.92
C ARG A 211 -14.76 -9.89 10.81
N HIS A 212 -14.90 -9.65 12.12
CA HIS A 212 -15.41 -10.64 13.06
C HIS A 212 -16.82 -11.13 12.68
N LEU A 213 -17.76 -10.23 12.38
CA LEU A 213 -19.10 -10.58 11.92
C LEU A 213 -19.10 -11.44 10.63
N LEU A 214 -18.14 -11.22 9.73
CA LEU A 214 -17.99 -12.05 8.54
C LEU A 214 -17.40 -13.42 8.86
N VAL A 215 -16.40 -13.49 9.74
CA VAL A 215 -15.88 -14.78 10.25
C VAL A 215 -17.00 -15.60 10.87
N THR A 216 -17.86 -15.00 11.71
CA THR A 216 -19.05 -15.66 12.27
C THR A 216 -20.03 -16.12 11.17
N LEU A 217 -20.35 -15.29 10.19
CA LEU A 217 -21.24 -15.66 9.08
C LEU A 217 -20.67 -16.82 8.25
N PHE A 218 -19.36 -16.80 7.95
CA PHE A 218 -18.70 -17.89 7.25
C PHE A 218 -18.72 -19.17 8.10
N GLN A 219 -18.43 -19.06 9.40
CA GLN A 219 -18.49 -20.19 10.35
C GLN A 219 -19.88 -20.84 10.37
N GLU A 220 -20.94 -20.05 10.56
CA GLU A 220 -22.32 -20.53 10.59
C GLU A 220 -22.69 -21.29 9.30
N VAL A 221 -22.39 -20.70 8.14
CA VAL A 221 -22.71 -21.34 6.85
C VAL A 221 -21.85 -22.58 6.64
N PHE A 222 -20.55 -22.55 6.90
CA PHE A 222 -19.70 -23.72 6.66
C PHE A 222 -19.99 -24.88 7.62
N THR A 223 -20.40 -24.62 8.86
CA THR A 223 -20.81 -25.69 9.79
C THR A 223 -22.05 -26.46 9.32
N GLU A 224 -22.95 -25.86 8.52
CA GLU A 224 -24.09 -26.55 7.89
C GLU A 224 -23.65 -27.61 6.85
N PHE A 225 -22.48 -27.41 6.21
CA PHE A 225 -21.94 -28.29 5.17
C PHE A 225 -20.81 -29.21 5.70
N PHE A 226 -20.07 -28.75 6.70
CA PHE A 226 -18.88 -29.40 7.25
C PHE A 226 -18.96 -29.40 8.78
N PRO A 227 -19.64 -30.40 9.39
CA PRO A 227 -19.79 -30.47 10.85
C PRO A 227 -18.45 -30.41 11.58
N GLY A 228 -18.37 -29.54 12.59
CA GLY A 228 -17.16 -29.32 13.39
C GLY A 228 -16.03 -28.53 12.71
N CYS A 229 -16.17 -28.08 11.46
CA CYS A 229 -15.13 -27.26 10.81
C CYS A 229 -14.91 -25.93 11.54
N ALA A 230 -13.72 -25.34 11.41
CA ALA A 230 -13.42 -24.01 11.96
C ALA A 230 -13.02 -23.00 10.88
N ILE A 231 -13.59 -21.80 10.92
CA ILE A 231 -13.14 -20.64 10.12
C ILE A 231 -12.20 -19.78 10.97
N VAL A 232 -10.92 -19.82 10.64
CA VAL A 232 -9.85 -19.13 11.39
C VAL A 232 -9.27 -18.01 10.53
N PRO A 233 -9.39 -16.73 10.93
CA PRO A 233 -8.75 -15.64 10.21
C PRO A 233 -7.23 -15.70 10.36
N PHE A 234 -6.51 -15.39 9.28
CA PHE A 234 -5.05 -15.33 9.28
C PHE A 234 -4.53 -14.13 8.49
N GLY A 235 -3.20 -14.02 8.36
CA GLY A 235 -2.57 -13.01 7.53
C GLY A 235 -2.82 -11.60 8.03
N SER A 236 -3.03 -10.67 7.10
CA SER A 236 -3.06 -9.23 7.40
C SER A 236 -4.23 -8.78 8.25
N SER A 237 -5.25 -9.61 8.49
CA SER A 237 -6.37 -9.21 9.36
C SER A 237 -6.09 -9.39 10.86
N VAL A 238 -5.06 -10.17 11.23
CA VAL A 238 -4.75 -10.46 12.65
C VAL A 238 -3.25 -10.42 13.01
N ASN A 239 -2.32 -10.39 12.04
CA ASN A 239 -0.87 -10.49 12.28
C ASN A 239 -0.18 -9.29 13.00
N GLY A 240 -0.92 -8.38 13.63
CA GLY A 240 -0.37 -7.14 14.25
C GLY A 240 0.04 -6.03 13.25
N PHE A 241 0.03 -6.34 11.95
CA PHE A 241 0.43 -5.43 10.86
C PHE A 241 -0.70 -5.21 9.86
N ASP A 242 -1.92 -5.10 10.37
CA ASP A 242 -3.12 -4.85 9.59
C ASP A 242 -3.16 -3.42 8.99
N THR A 243 -3.93 -3.23 7.91
CA THR A 243 -4.09 -1.90 7.30
C THR A 243 -5.48 -1.69 6.72
N HIS A 244 -5.98 -0.44 6.70
CA HIS A 244 -7.27 -0.09 6.11
C HIS A 244 -7.49 -0.72 4.74
N GLY A 245 -8.60 -1.45 4.60
CA GLY A 245 -8.95 -2.16 3.38
C GLY A 245 -8.08 -3.37 3.02
N CYS A 246 -7.24 -3.90 3.92
CA CYS A 246 -6.53 -5.16 3.68
C CYS A 246 -7.49 -6.35 3.56
N ASP A 247 -7.05 -7.37 2.82
CA ASP A 247 -7.81 -8.60 2.58
C ASP A 247 -8.13 -9.37 3.88
N LEU A 248 -9.22 -10.14 3.82
CA LEU A 248 -9.67 -11.06 4.87
C LEU A 248 -9.32 -12.50 4.47
N ASP A 249 -8.11 -12.93 4.83
CA ASP A 249 -7.63 -14.30 4.60
C ASP A 249 -8.16 -15.25 5.68
N LEU A 250 -8.75 -16.38 5.25
CA LEU A 250 -9.42 -17.36 6.12
C LEU A 250 -8.89 -18.77 5.87
N LEU A 251 -8.60 -19.52 6.94
CA LEU A 251 -8.48 -20.97 6.86
C LEU A 251 -9.84 -21.59 7.20
N LEU A 252 -10.31 -22.51 6.37
CA LEU A 252 -11.38 -23.46 6.68
C LEU A 252 -10.72 -24.77 7.11
N ASP A 253 -10.56 -24.98 8.41
CA ASP A 253 -9.99 -26.20 8.97
C ASP A 253 -11.04 -27.31 8.93
N LEU A 254 -10.83 -28.30 8.04
CA LEU A 254 -11.71 -29.44 7.82
C LEU A 254 -11.28 -30.68 8.63
N GLU A 255 -10.16 -30.63 9.34
CA GLU A 255 -9.63 -31.78 10.07
C GLU A 255 -10.56 -32.36 11.14
N PRO A 256 -11.34 -31.56 11.90
CA PRO A 256 -12.35 -32.10 12.80
C PRO A 256 -13.45 -32.84 12.03
N THR A 257 -13.88 -32.32 10.87
CA THR A 257 -14.89 -32.95 10.02
C THR A 257 -14.41 -34.29 9.47
N LYS A 258 -13.17 -34.36 8.95
CA LYS A 258 -12.54 -35.62 8.50
C LYS A 258 -12.49 -36.64 9.64
N SER A 259 -12.13 -36.21 10.85
CA SER A 259 -12.06 -37.06 12.05
C SER A 259 -13.43 -37.64 12.47
N LEU A 260 -14.49 -36.83 12.36
CA LEU A 260 -15.86 -37.26 12.64
C LEU A 260 -16.37 -38.28 11.59
N GLN A 261 -16.07 -38.05 10.30
CA GLN A 261 -16.43 -38.98 9.23
C GLN A 261 -15.75 -40.34 9.41
N ALA A 262 -14.43 -40.36 9.66
CA ALA A 262 -13.68 -41.60 9.93
C ALA A 262 -14.25 -42.37 11.14
N SER A 263 -14.60 -41.65 12.21
CA SER A 263 -15.20 -42.25 13.42
C SER A 263 -16.57 -42.88 13.15
N SER A 264 -17.38 -42.23 12.31
CA SER A 264 -18.72 -42.70 11.93
C SER A 264 -18.68 -43.92 11.00
N GLN A 265 -17.66 -44.04 10.15
CA GLN A 265 -17.46 -45.20 9.27
C GLN A 265 -16.92 -46.43 10.03
N ALA A 266 -16.21 -46.24 11.16
CA ALA A 266 -15.63 -47.31 11.95
C ALA A 266 -16.62 -48.01 12.92
N ALA A 267 -17.78 -47.41 13.18
CA ALA A 267 -18.79 -47.99 14.07
C ALA A 267 -19.63 -49.07 13.36
N PRO A 268 -19.82 -50.27 13.95
CA PRO A 268 -20.72 -51.27 13.38
C PRO A 268 -22.17 -50.76 13.41
N ARG A 269 -22.90 -50.96 12.30
CA ARG A 269 -24.31 -50.54 12.13
C ARG A 269 -25.27 -51.33 13.03
N ALA A 270 -25.25 -51.06 14.33
CA ALA A 270 -26.30 -51.43 15.27
C ALA A 270 -27.36 -50.32 15.30
N GLY A 271 -28.60 -50.64 14.94
CA GLY A 271 -29.63 -49.63 14.70
C GLY A 271 -30.17 -48.97 15.96
N SER A 272 -30.02 -47.64 16.04
CA SER A 272 -30.98 -46.71 16.66
C SER A 272 -30.70 -45.31 16.13
N GLY A 273 -31.70 -44.65 15.54
CA GLY A 273 -31.53 -43.33 14.94
C GLY A 273 -31.42 -42.18 15.95
N SER A 274 -31.30 -40.96 15.42
CA SER A 274 -31.15 -39.66 16.10
C SER A 274 -29.72 -39.27 16.51
N GLY A 275 -29.01 -38.55 15.62
CA GLY A 275 -27.89 -37.71 16.06
C GLY A 275 -26.93 -37.13 15.00
N ALA A 276 -26.76 -37.77 13.84
CA ALA A 276 -25.63 -37.46 12.94
C ALA A 276 -25.95 -37.40 11.43
N GLU A 277 -27.23 -37.36 11.04
CA GLU A 277 -27.65 -37.40 9.63
C GLU A 277 -27.95 -36.00 9.02
N ASP A 278 -27.74 -34.91 9.78
CA ASP A 278 -28.19 -33.56 9.42
C ASP A 278 -27.21 -32.74 8.52
N SER A 279 -26.10 -33.33 8.04
CA SER A 279 -25.22 -32.64 7.08
C SER A 279 -25.61 -32.94 5.64
N ILE A 280 -25.89 -31.89 4.86
CA ILE A 280 -26.32 -31.97 3.45
C ILE A 280 -25.27 -32.66 2.54
N LEU A 281 -24.03 -32.84 3.01
CA LEU A 281 -22.91 -33.44 2.28
C LEU A 281 -22.28 -34.65 3.01
N SER A 282 -23.04 -35.36 3.84
CA SER A 282 -22.60 -36.60 4.52
C SER A 282 -21.96 -37.64 3.59
N ASP A 283 -22.37 -37.64 2.32
CA ASP A 283 -21.98 -38.63 1.30
C ASP A 283 -20.61 -38.37 0.66
N ILE A 284 -19.99 -37.20 0.91
CA ILE A 284 -18.67 -36.85 0.37
C ILE A 284 -17.60 -37.20 1.40
N ASP A 285 -16.80 -38.23 1.13
CA ASP A 285 -15.60 -38.56 1.91
C ASP A 285 -14.52 -37.49 1.70
N LEU A 286 -14.37 -36.57 2.66
CA LEU A 286 -13.39 -35.48 2.60
C LEU A 286 -11.93 -35.93 2.76
N ALA A 287 -11.69 -37.17 3.21
CA ALA A 287 -10.34 -37.73 3.30
C ALA A 287 -9.92 -38.38 1.97
N ALA A 288 -10.85 -38.98 1.24
CA ALA A 288 -10.61 -39.56 -0.09
C ALA A 288 -10.71 -38.54 -1.24
N THR A 289 -11.46 -37.43 -1.06
CA THR A 289 -11.69 -36.43 -2.12
C THR A 289 -10.43 -35.58 -2.40
N PRO A 290 -9.99 -35.44 -3.66
CA PRO A 290 -8.85 -34.58 -4.02
C PRO A 290 -9.04 -33.12 -3.60
N ALA A 291 -7.98 -32.49 -3.06
CA ALA A 291 -8.02 -31.10 -2.60
C ALA A 291 -8.58 -30.08 -3.63
N PRO A 292 -8.35 -30.18 -4.96
CA PRO A 292 -9.00 -29.29 -5.93
C PRO A 292 -10.53 -29.41 -5.99
N GLU A 293 -11.08 -30.61 -5.77
CA GLU A 293 -12.52 -30.86 -5.76
C GLU A 293 -13.16 -30.32 -4.47
N VAL A 294 -12.52 -30.54 -3.32
CA VAL A 294 -12.89 -29.89 -2.04
C VAL A 294 -12.89 -28.36 -2.19
N LEU A 295 -11.90 -27.80 -2.90
CA LEU A 295 -11.79 -26.37 -3.13
C LEU A 295 -12.95 -25.81 -3.99
N GLU A 296 -13.39 -26.52 -5.02
CA GLU A 296 -14.57 -26.13 -5.82
C GLU A 296 -15.90 -26.38 -5.10
N LEU A 297 -15.96 -27.36 -4.19
CA LEU A 297 -17.09 -27.54 -3.28
C LEU A 297 -17.22 -26.33 -2.34
N VAL A 298 -16.13 -25.94 -1.68
CA VAL A 298 -16.05 -24.71 -0.86
C VAL A 298 -16.45 -23.47 -1.67
N ALA A 299 -15.95 -23.34 -2.89
CA ALA A 299 -16.35 -22.26 -3.79
C ALA A 299 -17.85 -22.31 -4.15
N THR A 300 -18.45 -23.49 -4.25
CA THR A 300 -19.87 -23.67 -4.53
C THR A 300 -20.76 -23.29 -3.33
N VAL A 301 -20.36 -23.66 -2.11
CA VAL A 301 -20.99 -23.19 -0.86
C VAL A 301 -20.93 -21.66 -0.76
N LEU A 302 -19.77 -21.06 -1.00
CA LEU A 302 -19.61 -19.60 -1.04
C LEU A 302 -20.50 -18.91 -2.08
N ARG A 303 -20.64 -19.51 -3.28
CA ARG A 303 -21.47 -18.96 -4.37
C ARG A 303 -22.98 -19.04 -4.09
N ARG A 304 -23.44 -20.09 -3.41
CA ARG A 304 -24.87 -20.41 -3.28
C ARG A 304 -25.46 -20.05 -1.93
N CYS A 305 -24.68 -20.16 -0.85
CA CYS A 305 -25.17 -20.18 0.52
C CYS A 305 -24.81 -18.90 1.30
N VAL A 306 -23.58 -18.37 1.16
CA VAL A 306 -23.18 -17.17 1.92
C VAL A 306 -23.81 -15.89 1.33
N PRO A 307 -24.65 -15.16 2.08
CA PRO A 307 -25.32 -13.98 1.57
C PRO A 307 -24.34 -12.83 1.29
N GLY A 308 -24.53 -12.15 0.16
CA GLY A 308 -23.73 -10.98 -0.21
C GLY A 308 -22.33 -11.28 -0.80
N VAL A 309 -21.88 -12.53 -0.77
CA VAL A 309 -20.62 -12.94 -1.40
C VAL A 309 -20.77 -12.98 -2.93
N ARG A 310 -19.74 -12.50 -3.63
CA ARG A 310 -19.66 -12.40 -5.10
C ARG A 310 -18.21 -12.57 -5.56
N ARG A 311 -18.01 -12.66 -6.89
CA ARG A 311 -16.69 -12.83 -7.53
C ARG A 311 -15.90 -14.04 -7.02
N VAL A 312 -16.62 -15.11 -6.64
CA VAL A 312 -16.02 -16.33 -6.08
C VAL A 312 -15.28 -17.10 -7.17
N ARG A 313 -14.00 -17.40 -6.94
CA ARG A 313 -13.14 -18.13 -7.89
C ARG A 313 -12.15 -19.02 -7.14
N ALA A 314 -12.25 -20.35 -7.32
CA ALA A 314 -11.20 -21.26 -6.89
C ALA A 314 -9.94 -21.07 -7.76
N VAL A 315 -8.76 -21.23 -7.14
CA VAL A 315 -7.45 -21.14 -7.79
C VAL A 315 -6.62 -22.36 -7.35
N PRO A 316 -6.93 -23.57 -7.84
CA PRO A 316 -6.24 -24.80 -7.43
C PRO A 316 -4.79 -24.87 -7.91
N THR A 317 -4.42 -24.10 -8.94
CA THR A 317 -3.07 -24.06 -9.52
C THR A 317 -2.09 -23.13 -8.78
N ALA A 318 -2.55 -22.45 -7.72
CA ALA A 318 -1.66 -21.66 -6.86
C ALA A 318 -0.85 -22.57 -5.92
N ARG A 319 0.40 -22.16 -5.58
CA ARG A 319 1.27 -22.89 -4.64
C ARG A 319 0.57 -23.23 -3.30
N ARG A 320 -0.31 -22.36 -2.83
CA ARG A 320 -1.28 -22.63 -1.78
C ARG A 320 -2.67 -22.48 -2.42
N PRO A 321 -3.42 -23.56 -2.66
CA PRO A 321 -4.75 -23.49 -3.26
C PRO A 321 -5.73 -22.66 -2.43
N VAL A 322 -6.48 -21.76 -3.08
CA VAL A 322 -7.40 -20.82 -2.41
C VAL A 322 -8.67 -20.58 -3.21
N VAL A 323 -9.77 -20.23 -2.52
CA VAL A 323 -10.97 -19.64 -3.12
C VAL A 323 -11.01 -18.15 -2.84
N LYS A 324 -10.85 -17.34 -3.88
CA LYS A 324 -10.99 -15.88 -3.79
C LYS A 324 -12.45 -15.50 -3.68
N PHE A 325 -12.80 -14.49 -2.87
CA PHE A 325 -14.15 -13.95 -2.74
C PHE A 325 -14.17 -12.42 -2.57
N CYS A 326 -15.35 -11.80 -2.74
CA CYS A 326 -15.61 -10.43 -2.32
C CYS A 326 -17.00 -10.34 -1.67
N HIS A 327 -17.11 -9.81 -0.46
CA HIS A 327 -18.39 -9.56 0.19
C HIS A 327 -18.93 -8.16 -0.16
N LYS A 328 -20.14 -8.08 -0.73
CA LYS A 328 -20.71 -6.87 -1.33
C LYS A 328 -21.07 -5.78 -0.32
N GLN A 329 -21.55 -6.14 0.87
CA GLN A 329 -22.04 -5.15 1.86
C GLN A 329 -20.89 -4.50 2.65
N SER A 330 -19.82 -5.25 2.96
CA SER A 330 -18.63 -4.70 3.63
C SER A 330 -17.60 -4.12 2.66
N GLY A 331 -17.63 -4.55 1.39
CA GLY A 331 -16.60 -4.20 0.40
C GLY A 331 -15.31 -5.01 0.51
N LEU A 332 -15.18 -5.88 1.52
CA LEU A 332 -13.97 -6.68 1.75
C LEU A 332 -13.79 -7.76 0.68
N ALA A 333 -12.55 -7.92 0.23
CA ALA A 333 -12.07 -9.07 -0.52
C ALA A 333 -11.27 -10.00 0.41
N GLY A 334 -11.03 -11.23 -0.04
CA GLY A 334 -10.30 -12.23 0.75
C GLY A 334 -10.14 -13.56 0.03
N ASP A 335 -9.32 -14.42 0.61
CA ASP A 335 -9.04 -15.76 0.15
C ASP A 335 -9.39 -16.78 1.24
N ILE A 336 -10.09 -17.87 0.89
CA ILE A 336 -10.29 -19.02 1.79
C ILE A 336 -9.36 -20.16 1.35
N SER A 337 -8.56 -20.68 2.27
CA SER A 337 -7.71 -21.86 2.09
C SER A 337 -8.23 -23.03 2.94
N ILE A 338 -7.98 -24.27 2.54
CA ILE A 338 -8.43 -25.47 3.30
C ILE A 338 -7.32 -26.11 4.17
N ASP A 339 -6.06 -26.19 3.69
CA ASP A 339 -4.97 -26.87 4.42
C ASP A 339 -3.69 -26.01 4.52
N ASN A 340 -3.82 -24.75 4.94
CA ASN A 340 -2.68 -23.81 5.06
C ASN A 340 -2.30 -23.50 6.52
N ARG A 341 -2.07 -24.54 7.32
CA ARG A 341 -1.66 -24.44 8.73
C ARG A 341 -0.34 -23.68 8.94
N LEU A 342 0.60 -23.77 7.99
CA LEU A 342 1.83 -22.97 8.02
C LEU A 342 1.56 -21.46 7.98
N ALA A 343 0.55 -21.00 7.23
CA ALA A 343 0.20 -19.58 7.23
C ALA A 343 -0.44 -19.11 8.56
N LEU A 344 -1.12 -19.97 9.31
CA LEU A 344 -1.55 -19.66 10.68
C LEU A 344 -0.36 -19.48 11.61
N LEU A 345 0.63 -20.37 11.52
CA LEU A 345 1.81 -20.34 12.39
C LEU A 345 2.72 -19.15 12.06
N ASN A 346 2.93 -18.86 10.77
CA ASN A 346 3.55 -17.61 10.32
C ASN A 346 2.78 -16.37 10.80
N THR A 347 1.45 -16.41 10.80
CA THR A 347 0.62 -15.30 11.31
C THR A 347 0.82 -15.10 12.81
N ARG A 348 0.84 -16.18 13.61
CA ARG A 348 1.07 -16.14 15.06
C ARG A 348 2.48 -15.72 15.43
N PHE A 349 3.49 -16.17 14.68
CA PHE A 349 4.87 -15.69 14.83
C PHE A 349 4.96 -14.17 14.59
N LEU A 350 4.28 -13.65 13.57
CA LEU A 350 4.20 -12.21 13.34
C LEU A 350 3.48 -11.46 14.47
N GLN A 351 2.43 -12.03 15.07
CA GLN A 351 1.76 -11.46 16.26
C GLN A 351 2.73 -11.37 17.44
N LEU A 352 3.39 -12.49 17.79
CA LEU A 352 4.37 -12.56 18.87
C LEU A 352 5.49 -11.53 18.68
N CYS A 353 6.05 -11.41 17.47
CA CYS A 353 7.04 -10.38 17.16
C CYS A 353 6.49 -8.95 17.24
N ALA A 354 5.23 -8.71 16.90
CA ALA A 354 4.60 -7.40 17.01
C ALA A 354 4.31 -6.98 18.46
N GLU A 355 4.20 -7.96 19.36
CA GLU A 355 3.96 -7.78 20.80
C GLU A 355 5.27 -7.74 21.62
N ALA A 356 6.33 -8.41 21.15
CA ALA A 356 7.60 -8.55 21.88
C ALA A 356 8.41 -7.25 22.06
N ASP A 357 8.29 -6.28 21.16
CA ASP A 357 8.95 -4.96 21.30
C ASP A 357 8.12 -3.87 20.59
N GLU A 358 7.86 -2.76 21.30
CA GLU A 358 7.00 -1.68 20.83
C GLU A 358 7.47 -1.02 19.52
N ARG A 359 8.77 -1.11 19.19
CA ARG A 359 9.38 -0.49 17.99
C ARG A 359 9.09 -1.30 16.72
N VAL A 360 8.69 -2.56 16.84
CA VAL A 360 8.47 -3.48 15.71
C VAL A 360 7.33 -2.98 14.81
N ARG A 361 6.17 -2.64 15.40
CA ARG A 361 5.01 -2.16 14.63
C ARG A 361 5.31 -0.84 13.90
N PRO A 362 5.79 0.24 14.55
CA PRO A 362 6.18 1.48 13.86
C PRO A 362 7.16 1.26 12.70
N LEU A 363 8.18 0.40 12.88
CA LEU A 363 9.18 0.12 11.85
C LEU A 363 8.58 -0.64 10.65
N VAL A 364 7.80 -1.69 10.88
CA VAL A 364 7.15 -2.46 9.80
C VAL A 364 6.17 -1.58 9.00
N TYR A 365 5.36 -0.76 9.66
CA TYR A 365 4.42 0.14 8.96
C TYR A 365 5.15 1.20 8.13
N ALA A 366 6.22 1.81 8.68
CA ALA A 366 7.03 2.79 7.97
C ALA A 366 7.73 2.20 6.73
N VAL A 367 8.35 1.02 6.87
CA VAL A 367 9.05 0.34 5.76
C VAL A 367 8.05 -0.15 4.70
N ARG A 368 6.92 -0.75 5.08
CA ARG A 368 5.88 -1.18 4.14
C ARG A 368 5.32 0.01 3.34
N LEU A 369 5.00 1.12 4.00
CA LEU A 369 4.47 2.30 3.31
C LEU A 369 5.54 2.93 2.40
N TRP A 370 6.77 3.09 2.87
CA TRP A 370 7.88 3.55 2.05
C TRP A 370 8.06 2.67 0.80
N ALA A 371 8.11 1.34 0.97
CA ALA A 371 8.27 0.41 -0.14
C ALA A 371 7.10 0.50 -1.14
N LYS A 372 5.85 0.69 -0.67
CA LYS A 372 4.68 0.93 -1.52
C LYS A 372 4.81 2.25 -2.30
N GLN A 373 5.16 3.36 -1.64
CA GLN A 373 5.31 4.68 -2.28
C GLN A 373 6.48 4.74 -3.27
N GLN A 374 7.56 4.01 -2.99
CA GLN A 374 8.66 3.85 -3.93
C GLN A 374 8.37 2.78 -5.00
N GLY A 375 7.21 2.11 -5.02
CA GLY A 375 6.89 1.08 -6.03
C GLY A 375 7.81 -0.14 -5.97
N LEU A 376 8.24 -0.52 -4.77
CA LEU A 376 9.02 -1.71 -4.44
C LEU A 376 8.14 -2.85 -3.90
N ALA A 377 6.93 -2.52 -3.42
CA ALA A 377 5.95 -3.43 -2.85
C ALA A 377 4.69 -3.54 -3.72
N GLY A 378 4.13 -4.75 -3.87
CA GLY A 378 2.86 -4.96 -4.58
C GLY A 378 2.74 -6.31 -5.28
N GLU A 379 2.10 -6.32 -6.44
CA GLU A 379 1.99 -7.51 -7.31
C GLU A 379 3.35 -7.90 -7.92
N ARG A 380 3.47 -9.15 -8.36
CA ARG A 380 4.72 -9.69 -8.96
C ARG A 380 5.15 -8.81 -10.16
N PRO A 381 6.45 -8.49 -10.30
CA PRO A 381 7.62 -9.08 -9.62
C PRO A 381 8.05 -8.34 -8.34
N LEU A 382 7.21 -7.48 -7.75
CA LEU A 382 7.56 -6.71 -6.56
C LEU A 382 7.63 -7.57 -5.29
N LEU A 383 8.22 -7.00 -4.22
CA LEU A 383 8.17 -7.63 -2.90
C LEU A 383 6.73 -7.64 -2.38
N ASN A 384 6.30 -8.76 -1.80
CA ASN A 384 5.04 -8.81 -1.09
C ASN A 384 5.20 -8.29 0.35
N ASN A 385 4.10 -7.90 1.01
CA ASN A 385 4.14 -7.34 2.37
C ASN A 385 4.70 -8.32 3.40
N TYR A 386 4.54 -9.64 3.20
CA TYR A 386 5.08 -10.65 4.10
C TYR A 386 6.62 -10.67 4.04
N ALA A 387 7.21 -10.74 2.84
CA ALA A 387 8.66 -10.65 2.63
C ALA A 387 9.26 -9.34 3.17
N LEU A 388 8.62 -8.19 2.96
CA LEU A 388 9.06 -6.92 3.56
C LEU A 388 9.03 -6.93 5.09
N THR A 389 8.07 -7.63 5.69
CA THR A 389 7.99 -7.79 7.15
C THR A 389 9.11 -8.67 7.65
N LEU A 390 9.36 -9.81 7.00
CA LEU A 390 10.46 -10.70 7.37
C LEU A 390 11.85 -10.02 7.24
N LEU A 391 12.07 -9.15 6.25
CA LEU A 391 13.28 -8.33 6.18
C LEU A 391 13.44 -7.40 7.39
N VAL A 392 12.35 -6.79 7.87
CA VAL A 392 12.36 -5.95 9.07
C VAL A 392 12.62 -6.79 10.32
N LEU A 393 11.98 -7.96 10.47
CA LEU A 393 12.21 -8.83 11.63
C LEU A 393 13.65 -9.35 11.67
N PHE A 394 14.20 -9.79 10.53
CA PHE A 394 15.62 -10.16 10.42
C PHE A 394 16.56 -9.00 10.76
N PHE A 395 16.25 -7.78 10.31
CA PHE A 395 17.00 -6.59 10.69
C PHE A 395 16.98 -6.38 12.23
N LEU A 396 15.84 -6.58 12.89
CA LEU A 396 15.71 -6.47 14.35
C LEU A 396 16.44 -7.61 15.11
N GLN A 397 16.49 -8.82 14.54
CA GLN A 397 17.29 -9.94 15.06
C GLN A 397 18.80 -9.71 14.95
N THR A 398 19.25 -8.92 13.97
CA THR A 398 20.68 -8.63 13.72
C THR A 398 21.20 -7.36 14.42
N ARG A 399 20.41 -6.74 15.30
CA ARG A 399 20.89 -5.62 16.14
C ARG A 399 21.87 -6.11 17.21
N SER A 400 22.64 -5.19 17.81
CA SER A 400 23.60 -5.52 18.87
C SER A 400 23.42 -4.59 20.08
N PRO A 401 22.76 -5.06 21.16
CA PRO A 401 22.13 -6.38 21.34
C PRO A 401 20.86 -6.55 20.46
N PRO A 402 20.34 -7.78 20.25
CA PRO A 402 19.16 -8.00 19.40
C PRO A 402 17.88 -7.32 19.92
N VAL A 403 17.07 -6.78 19.02
CA VAL A 403 15.72 -6.26 19.35
C VAL A 403 14.70 -7.40 19.41
N LEU A 404 14.86 -8.42 18.55
CA LEU A 404 14.01 -9.62 18.55
C LEU A 404 14.85 -10.90 18.68
N PRO A 405 14.32 -11.96 19.32
CA PRO A 405 14.95 -13.28 19.32
C PRO A 405 14.91 -13.93 17.92
N THR A 406 15.84 -14.85 17.67
CA THR A 406 15.83 -15.71 16.47
C THR A 406 14.73 -16.77 16.59
N VAL A 407 14.28 -17.35 15.47
CA VAL A 407 13.25 -18.42 15.56
C VAL A 407 13.82 -19.69 16.20
N ALA A 408 15.12 -19.96 16.07
CA ALA A 408 15.78 -21.01 16.86
C ALA A 408 15.70 -20.71 18.37
N ARG A 409 15.97 -19.47 18.80
CA ARG A 409 15.86 -19.10 20.22
C ARG A 409 14.42 -19.16 20.73
N LEU A 410 13.43 -18.83 19.90
CA LEU A 410 12.01 -19.03 20.25
C LEU A 410 11.68 -20.52 20.39
N ARG A 411 12.20 -21.39 19.52
CA ARG A 411 12.02 -22.85 19.65
C ARG A 411 12.61 -23.39 20.96
N ASP A 412 13.78 -22.89 21.38
CA ASP A 412 14.40 -23.28 22.67
C ASP A 412 13.55 -22.87 23.90
N LEU A 413 12.66 -21.89 23.75
CA LEU A 413 11.75 -21.39 24.79
C LEU A 413 10.36 -22.04 24.74
N ALA A 414 10.06 -22.84 23.71
CA ALA A 414 8.75 -23.45 23.51
C ALA A 414 8.48 -24.54 24.57
N GLY A 415 7.33 -24.46 25.24
CA GLY A 415 6.88 -25.51 26.17
C GLY A 415 6.34 -26.75 25.43
N ASP A 416 6.05 -27.83 26.15
CA ASP A 416 5.47 -29.04 25.53
C ASP A 416 4.14 -28.78 24.80
N GLU A 417 3.32 -27.86 25.33
CA GLU A 417 2.07 -27.38 24.71
C GLU A 417 2.29 -26.58 23.41
N ASP A 418 3.47 -26.04 23.17
CA ASP A 418 3.80 -25.27 21.97
C ASP A 418 4.32 -26.14 20.82
N ARG A 419 4.67 -27.40 21.11
CA ARG A 419 5.33 -28.31 20.16
C ARG A 419 4.43 -28.62 18.97
N THR A 420 4.80 -28.08 17.82
CA THR A 420 3.96 -28.09 16.62
C THR A 420 4.79 -28.39 15.38
N VAL A 421 4.57 -29.55 14.74
CA VAL A 421 5.19 -29.91 13.46
C VAL A 421 4.13 -29.91 12.37
N VAL A 422 4.37 -29.18 11.28
CA VAL A 422 3.44 -29.08 10.13
C VAL A 422 4.18 -29.34 8.83
N CYS A 423 3.72 -30.33 8.06
CA CYS A 423 4.34 -30.73 6.78
C CYS A 423 5.86 -31.06 6.92
N GLY A 424 6.28 -31.60 8.06
CA GLY A 424 7.69 -31.91 8.37
C GLY A 424 8.48 -30.75 8.99
N TRP A 425 7.92 -29.54 9.07
CA TRP A 425 8.60 -28.37 9.62
C TRP A 425 8.28 -28.16 11.10
N ASP A 426 9.31 -28.02 11.93
CA ASP A 426 9.18 -27.64 13.33
C ASP A 426 8.84 -26.15 13.46
N CYS A 427 7.58 -25.90 13.82
CA CYS A 427 6.96 -24.59 13.97
C CYS A 427 6.70 -24.25 15.45
N SER A 428 7.45 -24.85 16.38
CA SER A 428 7.29 -24.65 17.82
C SER A 428 7.86 -23.30 18.27
N PHE A 429 7.05 -22.49 18.97
CA PHE A 429 7.45 -21.23 19.61
C PHE A 429 6.44 -20.84 20.70
N PRO A 430 6.83 -20.08 21.73
CA PRO A 430 5.94 -19.57 22.78
C PRO A 430 4.69 -18.88 22.23
N ARG A 431 3.51 -19.28 22.71
CA ARG A 431 2.24 -18.62 22.38
C ARG A 431 2.00 -17.30 23.13
N ASP A 432 2.68 -17.10 24.26
CA ASP A 432 2.54 -15.93 25.12
C ASP A 432 3.83 -15.10 25.09
N VAL A 433 3.70 -13.80 24.81
CA VAL A 433 4.80 -12.83 24.84
C VAL A 433 5.40 -12.66 26.23
N ALA A 434 4.64 -12.95 27.31
CA ALA A 434 5.14 -12.89 28.69
C ALA A 434 6.24 -13.92 28.99
N LEU A 435 6.45 -14.91 28.12
CA LEU A 435 7.56 -15.87 28.19
C LEU A 435 8.86 -15.35 27.54
N LEU A 436 8.83 -14.16 26.93
CA LEU A 436 9.98 -13.54 26.30
C LEU A 436 10.59 -12.47 27.22
N GLU A 437 11.91 -12.57 27.45
CA GLU A 437 12.67 -11.53 28.12
C GLU A 437 12.67 -10.23 27.27
N PRO A 438 12.36 -9.05 27.85
CA PRO A 438 12.41 -7.78 27.13
C PRO A 438 13.79 -7.51 26.51
N SER A 439 13.81 -6.89 25.33
CA SER A 439 15.07 -6.54 24.68
C SER A 439 15.88 -5.54 25.51
N THR A 440 17.18 -5.80 25.67
CA THR A 440 18.15 -4.86 26.24
C THR A 440 18.64 -3.81 25.22
N ASN A 441 18.14 -3.84 23.98
CA ASN A 441 18.53 -2.90 22.94
C ASN A 441 17.90 -1.53 23.14
N THR A 442 18.74 -0.49 23.20
CA THR A 442 18.35 0.91 23.36
C THR A 442 18.58 1.76 22.09
N GLU A 443 18.79 1.12 20.93
CA GLU A 443 18.94 1.84 19.65
C GLU A 443 17.67 2.62 19.30
N SER A 444 17.88 3.90 18.95
CA SER A 444 16.89 4.79 18.35
C SER A 444 17.20 5.01 16.86
N SER A 445 16.28 5.59 16.09
CA SER A 445 16.45 5.77 14.63
C SER A 445 16.63 4.47 13.83
N LEU A 446 16.08 3.33 14.30
CA LEU A 446 16.15 2.02 13.63
C LEU A 446 15.78 2.05 12.14
N LEU A 447 14.89 2.94 11.71
CA LEU A 447 14.52 3.13 10.30
C LEU A 447 15.71 3.60 9.44
N ALA A 448 16.59 4.46 9.97
CA ALA A 448 17.80 4.91 9.27
C ALA A 448 18.81 3.77 9.10
N GLU A 449 18.98 2.96 10.15
CA GLU A 449 19.88 1.81 10.15
C GLU A 449 19.36 0.65 9.29
N PHE A 450 18.04 0.49 9.16
CA PHE A 450 17.42 -0.45 8.20
C PHE A 450 17.84 -0.11 6.77
N PHE A 451 17.70 1.16 6.38
CA PHE A 451 18.12 1.62 5.06
C PHE A 451 19.64 1.56 4.86
N HIS A 452 20.44 1.79 5.91
CA HIS A 452 21.88 1.64 5.83
C HIS A 452 22.26 0.17 5.61
N THR A 453 21.74 -0.74 6.43
CA THR A 453 22.00 -2.18 6.39
C THR A 453 21.67 -2.76 5.01
N PHE A 454 20.48 -2.50 4.48
CA PHE A 454 20.04 -3.04 3.19
C PHE A 454 20.44 -2.19 1.96
N GLY A 455 21.17 -1.09 2.16
CA GLY A 455 21.69 -0.28 1.06
C GLY A 455 22.79 -1.00 0.28
N ASP A 456 23.72 -1.62 1.00
CA ASP A 456 24.91 -2.27 0.43
C ASP A 456 24.93 -3.79 0.66
N PHE A 457 23.77 -4.38 1.00
CA PHE A 457 23.61 -5.80 1.30
C PHE A 457 23.72 -6.68 0.04
N ASP A 458 24.50 -7.77 0.14
CA ASP A 458 24.69 -8.75 -0.93
C ASP A 458 23.53 -9.76 -0.98
N PHE A 459 22.39 -9.32 -1.54
CA PHE A 459 21.20 -10.15 -1.67
C PHE A 459 21.38 -11.39 -2.58
N PRO A 460 22.14 -11.35 -3.70
CA PRO A 460 22.35 -12.54 -4.53
C PRO A 460 23.33 -13.55 -3.91
N GLY A 461 24.39 -13.09 -3.22
CA GLY A 461 25.41 -13.95 -2.63
C GLY A 461 25.06 -14.54 -1.27
N GLN A 462 23.87 -14.24 -0.72
CA GLN A 462 23.47 -14.67 0.63
C GLN A 462 22.02 -15.16 0.69
N VAL A 463 21.72 -16.04 1.66
CA VAL A 463 20.37 -16.44 2.09
C VAL A 463 20.09 -15.84 3.47
N ILE A 464 19.07 -14.99 3.57
CA ILE A 464 18.64 -14.39 4.83
C ILE A 464 17.81 -15.41 5.61
N SER A 465 18.31 -15.87 6.77
CA SER A 465 17.62 -16.82 7.64
C SER A 465 17.16 -16.16 8.95
N LEU A 466 15.84 -16.13 9.18
CA LEU A 466 15.25 -15.72 10.46
C LEU A 466 15.38 -16.80 11.54
N GLN A 467 15.63 -18.06 11.13
CA GLN A 467 15.86 -19.16 12.07
C GLN A 467 17.17 -18.95 12.83
N GLU A 468 18.23 -18.65 12.11
CA GLU A 468 19.56 -18.46 12.68
C GLU A 468 19.87 -16.99 13.03
N GLY A 469 19.04 -16.04 12.58
CA GLY A 469 19.26 -14.60 12.77
C GLY A 469 20.48 -14.07 12.03
N ARG A 470 20.93 -14.74 10.96
CA ARG A 470 22.10 -14.37 10.16
C ARG A 470 21.89 -14.60 8.66
N ALA A 471 22.77 -13.98 7.87
CA ALA A 471 22.83 -14.21 6.43
C ALA A 471 23.86 -15.30 6.10
N LEU A 472 23.45 -16.32 5.37
CA LEU A 472 24.26 -17.50 5.02
C LEU A 472 24.88 -17.31 3.64
N PRO A 473 26.21 -17.37 3.48
CA PRO A 473 26.86 -17.11 2.20
C PRO A 473 26.68 -18.25 1.18
N LEU A 474 26.73 -17.89 -0.11
CA LEU A 474 26.71 -18.78 -1.26
C LEU A 474 28.05 -18.71 -2.04
N PRO A 475 28.50 -19.80 -2.69
CA PRO A 475 27.91 -21.14 -2.74
C PRO A 475 28.07 -21.91 -1.42
N PRO A 476 27.27 -22.96 -1.16
CA PRO A 476 27.12 -23.52 0.18
C PRO A 476 28.21 -24.53 0.55
N PRO A 477 28.86 -24.33 1.71
CA PRO A 477 29.17 -25.39 2.65
C PRO A 477 28.23 -25.37 3.88
N ALA A 478 27.26 -24.45 3.92
CA ALA A 478 26.60 -24.00 5.16
C ALA A 478 25.06 -23.83 5.08
N LEU A 479 24.39 -24.35 4.05
CA LEU A 479 22.94 -24.49 4.08
C LEU A 479 22.56 -25.81 4.79
N PRO A 480 21.68 -25.79 5.81
CA PRO A 480 21.17 -27.03 6.41
C PRO A 480 20.49 -27.91 5.37
N GLU A 481 20.53 -29.24 5.55
CA GLU A 481 19.81 -30.21 4.69
C GLU A 481 18.31 -29.86 4.56
N ALA A 482 17.72 -29.35 5.66
CA ALA A 482 16.35 -28.83 5.69
C ALA A 482 16.08 -27.64 4.74
N SER A 483 17.10 -27.04 4.10
CA SER A 483 16.94 -26.01 3.06
C SER A 483 16.93 -26.58 1.63
N GLU A 484 16.93 -27.90 1.47
CA GLU A 484 16.84 -28.54 0.15
C GLU A 484 15.58 -28.10 -0.63
N GLY A 485 15.74 -27.88 -1.94
CA GLY A 485 14.67 -27.35 -2.80
C GLY A 485 14.46 -25.83 -2.72
N LEU A 486 15.23 -25.09 -1.92
CA LEU A 486 15.14 -23.63 -1.83
C LEU A 486 15.40 -22.95 -3.18
N LYS A 487 14.36 -22.33 -3.74
CA LYS A 487 14.48 -21.58 -5.00
C LYS A 487 15.24 -20.25 -4.81
N LEU A 488 16.53 -20.28 -5.11
CA LEU A 488 17.40 -19.10 -5.12
C LEU A 488 17.05 -18.12 -6.25
N GLY A 489 17.49 -16.87 -6.09
CA GLY A 489 17.30 -15.78 -7.02
C GLY A 489 18.02 -14.49 -6.58
N PRO A 490 17.67 -13.33 -7.15
CA PRO A 490 18.33 -12.04 -6.86
C PRO A 490 18.07 -11.49 -5.45
N LEU A 491 17.11 -12.07 -4.72
CA LEU A 491 16.87 -11.82 -3.30
C LEU A 491 16.42 -13.15 -2.66
N ASN A 492 17.19 -13.62 -1.68
CA ASN A 492 16.93 -14.89 -1.00
C ASN A 492 16.54 -14.63 0.45
N LEU A 493 15.24 -14.75 0.74
CA LEU A 493 14.68 -14.57 2.07
C LEU A 493 13.92 -15.83 2.45
N GLN A 494 14.44 -16.56 3.42
CA GLN A 494 13.88 -17.83 3.88
C GLN A 494 12.64 -17.58 4.76
N ASP A 495 11.60 -18.39 4.57
CA ASP A 495 10.46 -18.45 5.50
C ASP A 495 10.95 -18.97 6.88
N PRO A 496 10.44 -18.45 8.01
CA PRO A 496 10.91 -18.84 9.35
C PRO A 496 10.70 -20.31 9.70
N PHE A 497 9.74 -21.00 9.06
CA PHE A 497 9.43 -22.40 9.32
C PHE A 497 9.63 -23.30 8.09
N GLU A 498 9.10 -22.91 6.93
CA GLU A 498 9.23 -23.69 5.69
C GLU A 498 10.58 -23.37 5.01
N LEU A 499 11.68 -23.95 5.50
CA LEU A 499 13.04 -23.52 5.12
C LEU A 499 13.40 -23.74 3.63
N SER A 500 12.65 -24.58 2.91
CA SER A 500 12.74 -24.70 1.44
C SER A 500 11.99 -23.59 0.68
N HIS A 501 11.32 -22.66 1.38
CA HIS A 501 10.59 -21.55 0.79
C HIS A 501 11.36 -20.22 0.87
N ASN A 502 11.80 -19.75 -0.30
CA ASN A 502 12.21 -18.36 -0.48
C ASN A 502 10.96 -17.49 -0.73
N VAL A 503 10.56 -16.67 0.25
CA VAL A 503 9.37 -15.79 0.17
C VAL A 503 9.54 -14.66 -0.85
N ALA A 504 10.78 -14.43 -1.30
CA ALA A 504 11.15 -13.46 -2.32
C ALA A 504 11.49 -14.09 -3.68
N ALA A 505 11.24 -15.40 -3.89
CA ALA A 505 11.52 -16.10 -5.17
C ALA A 505 10.75 -15.55 -6.40
N ASN A 506 9.84 -14.59 -6.21
CA ASN A 506 9.16 -13.87 -7.29
C ASN A 506 9.85 -12.55 -7.69
N VAL A 507 10.89 -12.13 -6.96
CA VAL A 507 11.60 -10.87 -7.15
C VAL A 507 12.63 -11.04 -8.25
N ASN A 508 12.58 -10.17 -9.26
CA ASN A 508 13.57 -10.15 -10.33
C ASN A 508 14.74 -9.20 -10.00
N GLU A 509 15.84 -9.34 -10.75
CA GLU A 509 17.09 -8.61 -10.52
C GLU A 509 16.86 -7.09 -10.51
N LYS A 510 16.13 -6.57 -11.52
CA LYS A 510 15.74 -5.16 -11.59
C LYS A 510 15.06 -4.66 -10.32
N THR A 511 14.22 -5.48 -9.68
CA THR A 511 13.54 -5.13 -8.43
C THR A 511 14.48 -5.18 -7.24
N ALA A 512 15.32 -6.22 -7.13
CA ALA A 512 16.32 -6.35 -6.06
C ALA A 512 17.37 -5.22 -6.09
N SER A 513 17.99 -4.96 -7.26
CA SER A 513 18.95 -3.86 -7.42
C SER A 513 18.32 -2.48 -7.17
N ARG A 514 17.02 -2.33 -7.46
CA ARG A 514 16.27 -1.10 -7.19
C ARG A 514 15.95 -0.95 -5.70
N PHE A 515 15.62 -2.03 -5.00
CA PHE A 515 15.43 -2.03 -3.54
C PHE A 515 16.70 -1.54 -2.83
N GLY A 516 17.86 -2.16 -3.10
CA GLY A 516 19.14 -1.73 -2.52
C GLY A 516 19.51 -0.28 -2.85
N ARG A 517 19.26 0.17 -4.10
CA ARG A 517 19.44 1.59 -4.48
C ARG A 517 18.57 2.53 -3.65
N CYS A 518 17.26 2.26 -3.58
CA CYS A 518 16.34 3.08 -2.80
C CYS A 518 16.69 3.06 -1.31
N CYS A 519 17.22 1.96 -0.76
CA CYS A 519 17.77 1.90 0.59
C CYS A 519 18.99 2.82 0.77
N ARG A 520 19.99 2.79 -0.13
CA ARG A 520 21.15 3.71 -0.07
C ARG A 520 20.73 5.18 -0.10
N ASP A 521 19.80 5.52 -0.98
CA ASP A 521 19.27 6.87 -1.08
C ASP A 521 18.56 7.22 0.24
N ALA A 522 17.69 6.35 0.77
CA ALA A 522 16.95 6.58 2.00
C ALA A 522 17.88 6.76 3.20
N ALA A 523 18.93 5.95 3.33
CA ALA A 523 19.99 6.12 4.34
C ALA A 523 20.69 7.48 4.21
N LYS A 524 20.96 7.94 2.98
CA LYS A 524 21.52 9.28 2.72
C LYS A 524 20.58 10.40 3.15
N TYR A 525 19.27 10.26 2.91
CA TYR A 525 18.28 11.23 3.38
C TYR A 525 18.14 11.22 4.91
N CYS A 526 18.19 10.04 5.56
CA CYS A 526 18.10 9.92 7.02
C CYS A 526 19.26 10.59 7.78
N ARG A 527 20.42 10.78 7.11
CA ARG A 527 21.55 11.58 7.63
C ARG A 527 21.36 13.10 7.51
N SER A 528 20.33 13.57 6.83
CA SER A 528 20.08 15.00 6.61
C SER A 528 19.36 15.68 7.79
N LEU A 529 19.58 16.99 7.96
CA LEU A 529 18.81 17.80 8.91
C LEU A 529 17.31 17.81 8.59
N GLN A 530 16.93 17.70 7.32
CA GLN A 530 15.51 17.65 6.90
C GLN A 530 14.80 16.36 7.34
N TYR A 531 15.53 15.27 7.57
CA TYR A 531 14.97 14.09 8.23
C TYR A 531 14.86 14.30 9.73
N ARG A 532 15.96 14.73 10.38
CA ARG A 532 16.09 14.79 11.84
C ARG A 532 15.34 15.93 12.51
N GLN A 533 15.02 17.02 11.80
CA GLN A 533 14.46 18.24 12.38
C GLN A 533 13.19 18.70 11.67
N LYS A 534 12.19 19.07 12.46
CA LYS A 534 10.94 19.67 12.00
C LYS A 534 11.17 21.01 11.31
N SER A 535 10.57 21.18 10.13
CA SER A 535 10.71 22.45 9.40
C SER A 535 9.88 23.57 10.04
N SER A 536 10.55 24.64 10.45
CA SER A 536 9.91 25.90 10.88
C SER A 536 9.22 26.67 9.74
N LYS A 537 9.41 26.27 8.48
CA LYS A 537 8.94 26.97 7.27
C LYS A 537 7.91 26.18 6.45
N GLY A 538 7.24 25.17 7.02
CA GLY A 538 6.20 24.43 6.30
C GLY A 538 6.70 23.48 5.20
N ARG A 539 8.00 23.12 5.19
CA ARG A 539 8.55 22.13 4.22
C ARG A 539 8.54 20.69 4.74
N ALA A 540 8.10 19.73 3.91
CA ALA A 540 8.10 18.29 4.23
C ALA A 540 9.43 17.82 4.85
N TRP A 541 9.32 17.04 5.93
CA TRP A 541 10.42 16.63 6.81
C TRP A 541 10.17 15.21 7.37
N GLY A 542 11.21 14.54 7.85
CA GLY A 542 11.09 13.17 8.39
C GLY A 542 10.45 12.20 7.38
N LEU A 543 9.46 11.42 7.83
CA LEU A 543 8.71 10.46 7.01
C LEU A 543 7.95 11.12 5.85
N THR A 544 7.36 12.30 6.06
CA THR A 544 6.54 12.97 5.02
C THR A 544 7.32 13.18 3.73
N ARG A 545 8.62 13.50 3.87
CA ARG A 545 9.53 13.60 2.72
C ARG A 545 9.97 12.23 2.23
N LEU A 546 10.34 11.29 3.12
CA LEU A 546 10.77 9.93 2.76
C LEU A 546 9.74 9.18 1.88
N PHE A 547 8.45 9.44 2.09
CA PHE A 547 7.34 8.83 1.34
C PHE A 547 7.03 9.50 -0.01
N GLN A 548 7.63 10.65 -0.34
CA GLN A 548 7.36 11.30 -1.62
C GLN A 548 8.05 10.57 -2.80
N PRO A 549 7.40 10.46 -3.97
CA PRO A 549 8.04 9.90 -5.16
C PRO A 549 9.28 10.69 -5.57
N GLY A 550 10.42 10.00 -5.77
CA GLY A 550 11.68 10.66 -6.12
C GLY A 550 12.27 11.55 -5.02
N ALA A 551 11.83 11.38 -3.76
CA ALA A 551 12.21 12.27 -2.67
C ALA A 551 13.70 12.32 -2.33
N VAL A 552 14.40 11.26 -2.74
CA VAL A 552 15.64 10.80 -2.11
C VAL A 552 16.87 11.06 -3.00
N GLU A 553 16.64 11.57 -4.20
CA GLU A 553 17.67 12.13 -5.08
C GLU A 553 18.29 13.40 -4.45
N PRO A 554 19.63 13.49 -4.33
CA PRO A 554 20.29 14.66 -3.76
C PRO A 554 20.15 15.87 -4.70
N GLY A 555 19.46 16.91 -4.23
CA GLY A 555 19.26 18.17 -4.97
C GLY A 555 17.81 18.51 -5.29
N ALA A 556 16.83 17.78 -4.75
CA ALA A 556 15.39 18.01 -4.98
C ALA A 556 14.80 19.28 -4.29
N GLY A 557 15.55 20.38 -4.30
CA GLY A 557 15.06 21.73 -4.06
C GLY A 557 15.07 22.51 -5.38
N ASN A 558 13.87 22.75 -5.93
CA ASN A 558 13.55 23.38 -7.22
C ASN A 558 13.78 22.53 -8.49
N ALA A 559 12.72 22.48 -9.31
CA ALA A 559 12.56 21.75 -10.58
C ALA A 559 12.62 20.21 -10.50
N GLY A 560 11.61 19.55 -11.08
CA GLY A 560 11.54 18.08 -11.14
C GLY A 560 12.72 17.49 -11.91
N ALA A 561 13.43 16.54 -11.31
CA ALA A 561 14.67 16.01 -11.84
C ALA A 561 14.43 14.96 -12.94
N PHE A 562 14.58 15.36 -14.21
CA PHE A 562 14.58 14.45 -15.35
C PHE A 562 15.92 13.72 -15.44
N LEU A 563 16.05 12.61 -14.71
CA LEU A 563 17.29 11.82 -14.61
C LEU A 563 17.15 10.46 -15.31
N ILE A 564 18.18 10.09 -16.08
CA ILE A 564 18.33 8.79 -16.74
C ILE A 564 19.65 8.18 -16.25
N SER A 565 19.57 6.98 -15.65
CA SER A 565 20.76 6.19 -15.30
C SER A 565 21.09 5.23 -16.44
N ILE A 566 22.34 5.25 -16.90
CA ILE A 566 22.88 4.34 -17.92
C ILE A 566 23.91 3.43 -17.23
N PRO A 567 23.53 2.18 -16.89
CA PRO A 567 24.45 1.21 -16.30
C PRO A 567 25.31 0.57 -17.39
N LEU A 568 26.60 0.39 -17.11
CA LEU A 568 27.47 -0.45 -17.94
C LEU A 568 27.26 -1.91 -17.57
N GLY A 569 26.91 -2.73 -18.57
CA GLY A 569 26.67 -4.17 -18.39
C GLY A 569 27.97 -4.95 -18.15
N SER A 570 27.88 -6.01 -17.34
CA SER A 570 28.97 -6.98 -17.15
C SER A 570 28.84 -8.12 -18.16
N THR A 571 28.97 -7.84 -19.45
CA THR A 571 28.80 -8.84 -20.52
C THR A 571 29.89 -8.69 -21.60
N GLY A 572 30.83 -9.65 -21.58
CA GLY A 572 31.74 -10.07 -22.65
C GLY A 572 32.26 -9.02 -23.65
N GLY A 573 33.56 -8.66 -23.55
CA GLY A 573 34.20 -7.94 -24.66
C GLY A 573 35.41 -7.05 -24.40
N SER A 574 35.98 -6.97 -23.18
CA SER A 574 37.35 -6.44 -22.99
C SER A 574 37.90 -6.73 -21.60
N GLU A 575 38.68 -7.80 -21.45
CA GLU A 575 39.58 -7.97 -20.29
C GLU A 575 40.92 -7.21 -20.46
N GLN A 576 41.14 -6.56 -21.61
CA GLN A 576 42.39 -5.87 -21.95
C GLN A 576 42.47 -4.41 -21.47
N LEU A 577 41.38 -3.82 -20.97
CA LEU A 577 41.38 -2.46 -20.39
C LEU A 577 41.53 -2.45 -18.84
N SER A 578 41.72 -3.62 -18.22
CA SER A 578 41.68 -3.79 -16.75
C SER A 578 43.00 -3.55 -16.01
N GLN A 579 44.11 -3.26 -16.71
CA GLN A 579 45.45 -3.14 -16.10
C GLN A 579 46.21 -1.86 -16.47
N GLU A 580 45.56 -0.69 -16.35
CA GLU A 580 46.25 0.61 -16.39
C GLU A 580 45.64 1.57 -15.34
N PRO A 581 46.42 2.08 -14.35
CA PRO A 581 45.90 2.99 -13.32
C PRO A 581 45.36 4.32 -13.86
N ARG A 582 45.61 4.64 -15.14
CA ARG A 582 45.21 5.88 -15.81
C ARG A 582 43.84 5.82 -16.49
N GLY A 583 43.19 4.64 -16.59
CA GLY A 583 41.99 4.43 -17.41
C GLY A 583 40.65 4.98 -16.90
N ARG A 584 40.57 5.59 -15.70
CA ARG A 584 39.28 5.91 -15.05
C ARG A 584 38.41 6.96 -15.76
N GLY A 585 38.96 7.80 -16.62
CA GLY A 585 38.18 8.81 -17.36
C GLY A 585 37.77 8.41 -18.78
N LEU A 586 38.43 7.41 -19.39
CA LEU A 586 38.23 7.06 -20.81
C LEU A 586 36.81 6.51 -21.06
N TRP A 587 36.37 5.53 -20.26
CA TRP A 587 35.03 4.94 -20.38
C TRP A 587 33.90 5.96 -20.18
N PHE A 588 34.12 7.01 -19.38
CA PHE A 588 33.13 8.07 -19.18
C PHE A 588 32.93 8.85 -20.49
N TRP A 589 34.02 9.18 -21.18
CA TRP A 589 33.97 9.86 -22.47
C TRP A 589 33.46 8.96 -23.60
N GLU A 590 33.74 7.66 -23.58
CA GLU A 590 33.13 6.67 -24.49
C GLU A 590 31.61 6.61 -24.33
N VAL A 591 31.10 6.50 -23.10
CA VAL A 591 29.65 6.52 -22.84
C VAL A 591 29.04 7.87 -23.20
N CYS A 592 29.73 8.98 -22.96
CA CYS A 592 29.27 10.31 -23.40
C CYS A 592 29.25 10.45 -24.93
N ALA A 593 30.22 9.87 -25.64
CA ALA A 593 30.24 9.82 -27.09
C ALA A 593 29.06 8.97 -27.63
N ALA A 594 28.79 7.82 -27.02
CA ALA A 594 27.64 6.98 -27.35
C ALA A 594 26.29 7.68 -27.08
N ILE A 595 26.14 8.38 -25.95
CA ILE A 595 24.96 9.22 -25.68
C ILE A 595 24.80 10.29 -26.76
N GLY A 596 25.89 10.97 -27.14
CA GLY A 596 25.90 11.97 -28.19
C GLY A 596 25.51 11.40 -29.56
N PHE A 597 26.02 10.20 -29.90
CA PHE A 597 25.68 9.47 -31.12
C PHE A 597 24.20 9.06 -31.15
N VAL A 598 23.66 8.47 -30.08
CA VAL A 598 22.24 8.08 -30.04
C VAL A 598 21.33 9.30 -30.15
N LEU A 599 21.64 10.42 -29.49
CA LEU A 599 20.84 11.63 -29.60
C LEU A 599 20.90 12.23 -31.03
N ARG A 600 22.10 12.37 -31.60
CA ARG A 600 22.31 13.03 -32.90
C ARG A 600 21.98 12.14 -34.09
N ASP A 601 22.55 10.95 -34.16
CA ASP A 601 22.59 10.14 -35.37
C ASP A 601 21.44 9.12 -35.42
N VAL A 602 21.07 8.54 -34.28
CA VAL A 602 19.91 7.63 -34.18
C VAL A 602 18.60 8.39 -34.00
N LEU A 603 18.54 9.42 -33.14
CA LEU A 603 17.32 10.18 -32.84
C LEU A 603 17.21 11.52 -33.57
N LYS A 604 18.17 11.88 -34.44
CA LYS A 604 18.14 13.09 -35.28
C LYS A 604 17.94 14.40 -34.49
N CYS A 605 18.42 14.47 -33.25
CA CYS A 605 18.45 15.71 -32.47
C CYS A 605 19.62 16.59 -32.92
N SER A 606 19.40 17.90 -33.03
CA SER A 606 20.50 18.86 -33.21
C SER A 606 21.19 19.09 -31.86
N CYS A 607 22.35 18.45 -31.66
CA CYS A 607 23.11 18.50 -30.41
C CYS A 607 24.42 19.28 -30.58
N THR A 608 24.63 20.33 -29.77
CA THR A 608 25.89 21.08 -29.69
C THR A 608 26.53 20.91 -28.32
N ALA A 609 27.85 20.71 -28.25
CA ALA A 609 28.56 20.63 -26.96
C ALA A 609 28.45 21.97 -26.20
N GLY A 610 28.14 21.90 -24.90
CA GLY A 610 27.99 23.07 -24.04
C GLY A 610 29.34 23.64 -23.58
N LYS A 611 29.47 24.97 -23.51
CA LYS A 611 30.63 25.60 -22.85
C LYS A 611 30.67 25.23 -21.36
N PRO A 612 31.85 25.04 -20.76
CA PRO A 612 31.96 24.81 -19.31
C PRO A 612 31.48 26.04 -18.52
N PRO A 613 30.84 25.85 -17.35
CA PRO A 613 30.34 26.95 -16.54
C PRO A 613 31.50 27.68 -15.86
N GLY A 614 31.92 28.84 -16.41
CA GLY A 614 32.97 29.66 -15.81
C GLY A 614 33.72 30.65 -16.72
N ALA A 615 33.49 30.64 -18.04
CA ALA A 615 34.09 31.64 -18.92
C ALA A 615 33.40 33.01 -18.74
N PRO A 616 34.15 34.13 -18.62
CA PRO A 616 33.55 35.46 -18.58
C PRO A 616 32.85 35.79 -19.90
N ARG A 617 31.83 36.66 -19.85
CA ARG A 617 31.18 37.20 -21.05
C ARG A 617 32.20 38.05 -21.82
N GLU A 618 32.61 37.59 -22.99
CA GLU A 618 33.15 38.49 -24.02
C GLU A 618 31.99 39.31 -24.59
N GLU A 619 32.01 40.61 -24.32
CA GLU A 619 31.20 41.58 -25.07
C GLU A 619 31.81 41.76 -26.48
N LEU A 620 30.95 41.94 -27.47
CA LEU A 620 31.36 42.05 -28.87
C LEU A 620 32.32 43.23 -29.07
N ARG A 621 33.55 42.93 -29.53
CA ARG A 621 34.36 43.92 -30.25
C ARG A 621 34.03 43.85 -31.73
N LEU A 622 33.20 44.79 -32.20
CA LEU A 622 33.08 45.10 -33.61
C LEU A 622 34.23 46.02 -34.02
N SER A 623 34.98 45.62 -35.05
CA SER A 623 36.01 46.44 -35.70
C SER A 623 35.39 47.33 -36.78
N GLY A 624 35.73 48.61 -36.79
CA GLY A 624 35.41 49.53 -37.89
C GLY A 624 36.26 50.80 -37.80
N ASP A 625 36.97 51.14 -38.87
CA ASP A 625 37.82 52.33 -38.97
C ASP A 625 37.03 53.65 -38.84
N SER A 626 37.63 54.67 -38.22
CA SER A 626 38.12 55.86 -38.95
C SER A 626 38.57 57.02 -38.04
N ALA A 627 39.63 57.72 -38.51
CA ALA A 627 40.02 59.12 -38.27
C ALA A 627 40.31 59.66 -36.84
N LEU A 628 41.55 60.15 -36.71
CA LEU A 628 42.03 61.22 -35.79
C LEU A 628 41.38 62.60 -36.14
N PRO A 629 41.49 63.69 -35.33
CA PRO A 629 42.64 64.04 -34.46
C PRO A 629 42.37 64.76 -33.11
N GLU A 630 43.49 65.03 -32.39
CA GLU A 630 43.78 66.20 -31.48
C GLU A 630 42.82 66.51 -30.31
N GLU A 631 43.20 66.59 -29.03
CA GLU A 631 44.26 67.41 -28.37
C GLU A 631 44.67 66.85 -26.97
N GLN A 632 45.63 67.53 -26.29
CA GLN A 632 46.18 67.18 -24.96
C GLN A 632 45.59 68.08 -23.80
N PRO A 633 46.26 68.38 -22.66
CA PRO A 633 45.92 67.72 -21.38
C PRO A 633 45.73 68.68 -20.17
N VAL A 634 44.97 68.27 -19.13
CA VAL A 634 45.10 68.90 -17.79
C VAL A 634 44.81 67.91 -16.64
N ALA A 635 45.54 68.06 -15.53
CA ALA A 635 45.30 67.42 -14.23
C ALA A 635 44.81 68.47 -13.20
N PRO A 636 45.09 68.37 -11.89
CA PRO A 636 44.17 67.86 -10.87
C PRO A 636 43.75 68.90 -9.81
N ASP A 637 42.91 68.51 -8.84
CA ASP A 637 42.88 68.99 -7.42
C ASP A 637 41.92 68.07 -6.61
N MET A 638 42.28 67.56 -5.41
CA MET A 638 42.14 68.15 -4.04
C MET A 638 40.69 68.50 -3.65
N GLU A 639 40.12 68.21 -2.46
CA GLU A 639 40.54 67.56 -1.19
C GLU A 639 39.27 66.91 -0.54
N GLU A 640 39.17 66.29 0.65
CA GLU A 640 40.01 66.10 1.86
C GLU A 640 39.75 64.67 2.43
N GLY A 641 40.04 64.41 3.72
CA GLY A 641 39.53 63.29 4.53
C GLY A 641 38.60 63.76 5.66
N PRO A 642 38.62 63.19 6.90
CA PRO A 642 39.56 62.17 7.41
C PRO A 642 38.94 61.07 8.33
N LEU A 643 39.85 60.24 8.88
CA LEU A 643 39.73 59.34 10.05
C LEU A 643 39.03 57.95 9.87
N ALA A 644 39.52 56.82 10.41
CA ALA A 644 40.84 56.18 10.58
C ALA A 644 40.76 55.11 11.71
N VAL A 645 41.83 54.29 11.85
CA VAL A 645 42.13 53.34 12.96
C VAL A 645 41.39 51.98 12.91
N GLY A 646 42.04 50.82 13.02
CA GLY A 646 43.47 50.55 13.24
C GLY A 646 43.90 49.09 12.97
N CYS A 647 45.21 48.83 12.91
CA CYS A 647 45.82 47.67 12.24
C CYS A 647 46.22 46.48 13.13
N LYS A 648 46.48 45.35 12.45
CA LYS A 648 47.25 44.15 12.88
C LYS A 648 48.61 44.48 13.52
N ARG A 649 49.18 43.54 14.30
CA ARG A 649 50.65 43.40 14.50
C ARG A 649 51.11 41.95 14.78
N HIS A 650 52.43 41.74 14.73
CA HIS A 650 53.16 40.47 14.57
C HIS A 650 53.55 39.73 15.87
N ALA A 651 54.11 38.51 15.70
CA ALA A 651 54.62 37.61 16.74
C ALA A 651 56.12 37.82 17.10
N PRO A 652 56.63 37.13 18.15
CA PRO A 652 58.06 36.84 18.38
C PRO A 652 58.38 35.31 18.43
N GLU A 653 59.68 34.96 18.50
CA GLU A 653 60.23 33.61 18.22
C GLU A 653 60.89 32.86 19.42
N THR A 654 60.57 31.55 19.59
CA THR A 654 61.45 30.43 20.05
C THR A 654 62.15 30.47 21.44
N PRO A 655 62.84 29.39 21.94
CA PRO A 655 62.95 27.99 21.50
C PRO A 655 62.68 26.90 22.59
N ASN A 656 62.27 25.70 22.17
CA ASN A 656 62.88 24.38 22.48
C ASN A 656 61.95 23.22 22.07
N GLY A 657 62.52 22.10 21.62
CA GLY A 657 61.77 21.03 20.93
C GLY A 657 61.42 19.81 21.78
N THR A 658 60.73 18.84 21.15
CA THR A 658 61.08 17.41 21.07
C THR A 658 60.12 16.71 20.09
N GLU A 659 60.69 16.12 19.03
CA GLU A 659 60.21 14.98 18.19
C GLU A 659 58.87 15.01 17.38
N PHE A 660 58.91 14.25 16.26
CA PHE A 660 57.94 14.09 15.15
C PHE A 660 57.18 12.73 15.28
N PRO A 661 56.25 12.28 14.38
CA PRO A 661 55.89 12.78 13.03
C PRO A 661 54.36 12.84 12.70
N GLY A 662 54.01 13.34 11.50
CA GLY A 662 52.66 13.11 10.92
C GLY A 662 52.12 14.17 9.95
N VAL A 663 52.78 14.39 8.81
CA VAL A 663 52.36 15.40 7.81
C VAL A 663 50.95 15.12 7.24
N LYS A 664 50.02 16.07 7.41
CA LYS A 664 48.74 16.09 6.69
C LYS A 664 48.99 16.38 5.21
N ARG A 665 48.77 15.41 4.32
CA ARG A 665 48.72 15.64 2.87
C ARG A 665 47.56 16.58 2.52
N PRO A 666 47.74 17.60 1.66
CA PRO A 666 46.63 18.41 1.18
C PRO A 666 45.69 17.56 0.31
N ARG A 667 44.38 17.71 0.50
CA ARG A 667 43.38 17.13 -0.40
C ARG A 667 43.48 17.83 -1.75
N MET A 668 43.82 17.09 -2.80
CA MET A 668 43.58 17.53 -4.17
C MET A 668 42.08 17.54 -4.44
N ASN A 669 41.54 18.67 -4.87
CA ASN A 669 40.24 18.71 -5.55
C ASN A 669 40.44 18.13 -6.95
N VAL A 670 39.93 16.93 -7.19
CA VAL A 670 39.78 16.39 -8.55
C VAL A 670 38.50 17.03 -9.15
N PRO A 671 38.54 17.64 -10.35
CA PRO A 671 37.34 18.15 -11.01
C PRO A 671 36.32 17.03 -11.25
N GLU A 672 35.02 17.29 -11.05
CA GLU A 672 33.98 16.36 -11.47
C GLU A 672 33.92 16.32 -13.01
N GLU A 673 34.23 15.17 -13.61
CA GLU A 673 34.09 14.94 -15.04
C GLU A 673 32.60 15.06 -15.44
N THR A 674 32.31 16.05 -16.29
CA THR A 674 30.95 16.38 -16.74
C THR A 674 30.95 16.67 -18.23
N ALA A 675 29.96 16.13 -18.94
CA ALA A 675 29.73 16.36 -20.36
C ALA A 675 28.37 17.03 -20.55
N ASN A 676 28.33 18.13 -21.31
CA ASN A 676 27.12 18.93 -21.51
C ASN A 676 26.78 19.05 -22.99
N TRP A 677 25.49 18.96 -23.31
CA TRP A 677 24.93 19.19 -24.65
C TRP A 677 23.73 20.12 -24.55
N SER A 678 23.60 21.03 -25.52
CA SER A 678 22.33 21.69 -25.82
C SER A 678 21.69 20.97 -27.00
N CYS A 679 20.46 20.51 -26.82
CA CYS A 679 19.77 19.59 -27.72
C CYS A 679 18.46 20.22 -28.20
N THR A 680 18.23 20.17 -29.52
CA THR A 680 16.98 20.60 -30.15
C THR A 680 16.36 19.45 -30.93
N VAL A 681 15.04 19.25 -30.80
CA VAL A 681 14.30 18.18 -31.48
C VAL A 681 13.25 18.80 -32.41
N TRP A 682 13.26 18.39 -33.67
CA TRP A 682 12.43 18.97 -34.73
C TRP A 682 11.25 18.06 -35.14
N HIS A 683 11.36 16.75 -34.91
CA HIS A 683 10.42 15.72 -35.36
C HIS A 683 10.02 14.79 -34.21
N ARG A 684 8.84 14.16 -34.25
CA ARG A 684 8.32 13.31 -33.18
C ARG A 684 8.87 11.88 -33.21
N VAL A 685 10.19 11.76 -33.35
CA VAL A 685 10.96 10.51 -33.50
C VAL A 685 10.70 9.45 -32.41
N TRP A 686 10.17 9.85 -31.24
CA TRP A 686 9.80 8.95 -30.15
C TRP A 686 8.42 8.29 -30.31
N THR A 687 7.58 8.82 -31.20
CA THR A 687 6.20 8.34 -31.43
C THR A 687 6.13 7.45 -32.68
N GLY A 688 5.14 6.56 -32.76
CA GLY A 688 4.88 5.74 -33.95
C GLY A 688 5.92 4.66 -34.30
N ARG A 689 7.14 4.69 -33.73
CA ARG A 689 8.30 3.82 -34.06
C ARG A 689 7.95 2.36 -34.33
N ARG A 690 7.11 1.72 -33.51
CA ARG A 690 6.71 0.30 -33.66
C ARG A 690 5.98 0.00 -34.99
N ARG A 691 5.20 0.96 -35.51
CA ARG A 691 4.53 0.83 -36.82
C ARG A 691 5.54 0.98 -37.96
N VAL A 692 6.39 1.99 -37.87
CA VAL A 692 7.42 2.27 -38.88
C VAL A 692 8.45 1.14 -38.96
N ARG A 693 8.93 0.62 -37.82
CA ARG A 693 9.84 -0.54 -37.78
C ARG A 693 9.26 -1.76 -38.49
N ARG A 694 7.98 -2.07 -38.24
CA ARG A 694 7.28 -3.16 -38.95
C ARG A 694 7.14 -2.91 -40.45
N GLN A 695 6.91 -1.66 -40.87
CA GLN A 695 6.81 -1.33 -42.30
C GLN A 695 8.15 -1.54 -42.99
N LEU A 696 9.26 -1.09 -42.40
CA LEU A 696 10.62 -1.29 -42.91
C LEU A 696 11.01 -2.78 -42.95
N GLN A 697 10.68 -3.53 -41.90
CA GLN A 697 10.88 -4.99 -41.82
C GLN A 697 9.98 -5.81 -42.77
N HIS A 698 8.98 -5.19 -43.41
CA HIS A 698 8.15 -5.82 -44.45
C HIS A 698 8.51 -5.36 -45.88
N SER A 699 9.33 -4.31 -46.04
CA SER A 699 9.81 -3.84 -47.34
C SER A 699 11.15 -4.45 -47.75
N ASP A 700 11.99 -4.81 -46.78
CA ASP A 700 13.17 -5.65 -47.03
C ASP A 700 12.73 -7.12 -47.17
N GLY A 701 13.32 -7.85 -48.12
CA GLY A 701 12.90 -9.21 -48.51
C GLY A 701 13.26 -10.32 -47.51
N PRO A 702 13.04 -11.60 -47.87
CA PRO A 702 13.27 -12.74 -46.96
C PRO A 702 14.72 -12.94 -46.50
N GLU A 703 15.68 -12.30 -47.19
CA GLU A 703 17.08 -12.19 -46.76
C GLU A 703 17.23 -10.94 -45.88
N GLY A 704 16.77 -11.05 -44.63
CA GLY A 704 17.00 -10.01 -43.64
C GLY A 704 18.51 -9.86 -43.38
N PRO A 705 19.06 -8.64 -43.28
CA PRO A 705 20.45 -8.47 -42.94
C PRO A 705 20.71 -8.97 -41.52
N ASP A 706 21.89 -9.54 -41.28
CA ASP A 706 22.48 -9.77 -39.96
C ASP A 706 22.95 -8.41 -39.38
N GLY A 707 22.01 -7.46 -39.36
CA GLY A 707 22.26 -6.02 -39.25
C GLY A 707 22.07 -5.50 -37.84
N ASP A 708 22.92 -4.54 -37.46
CA ASP A 708 22.93 -3.90 -36.15
C ASP A 708 21.54 -3.33 -35.79
N GLU A 709 21.05 -3.64 -34.58
CA GLU A 709 19.78 -3.13 -34.06
C GLU A 709 19.76 -1.58 -34.05
N LEU A 710 20.94 -0.95 -33.93
CA LEU A 710 21.12 0.50 -33.96
C LEU A 710 20.91 1.11 -35.36
N GLU A 711 21.36 0.43 -36.43
CA GLU A 711 21.10 0.84 -37.82
C GLU A 711 19.61 0.80 -38.17
N LEU A 712 18.90 -0.24 -37.70
CA LEU A 712 17.46 -0.33 -37.86
C LEU A 712 16.75 0.83 -37.16
N GLU A 713 17.18 1.21 -35.96
CA GLU A 713 16.60 2.35 -35.25
C GLU A 713 16.92 3.71 -35.90
N GLN A 714 18.07 3.85 -36.56
CA GLN A 714 18.35 5.00 -37.40
C GLN A 714 17.39 5.08 -38.60
N LYS A 715 17.23 3.98 -39.36
CA LYS A 715 16.27 3.90 -40.49
C LYS A 715 14.83 4.22 -40.05
N VAL A 716 14.41 3.76 -38.87
CA VAL A 716 13.10 4.08 -38.27
C VAL A 716 12.95 5.58 -38.02
N SER A 717 13.97 6.24 -37.47
CA SER A 717 13.92 7.70 -37.25
C SER A 717 13.89 8.47 -38.57
N GLU A 718 14.68 8.06 -39.56
CA GLU A 718 14.71 8.70 -40.88
C GLU A 718 13.38 8.58 -41.62
N ALA A 719 12.73 7.41 -41.56
CA ALA A 719 11.39 7.22 -42.09
C ALA A 719 10.32 8.07 -41.38
N ILE A 720 10.45 8.33 -40.06
CA ILE A 720 9.57 9.26 -39.33
C ILE A 720 9.79 10.70 -39.81
N VAL A 721 11.06 11.14 -39.96
CA VAL A 721 11.39 12.48 -40.47
C VAL A 721 10.85 12.67 -41.89
N GLN A 722 10.97 11.66 -42.76
CA GLN A 722 10.41 11.70 -44.11
C GLN A 722 8.87 11.79 -44.12
N GLN A 723 8.19 11.10 -43.19
CA GLN A 723 6.73 11.15 -43.05
C GLN A 723 6.23 12.49 -42.48
N GLU A 724 7.00 13.16 -41.63
CA GLU A 724 6.68 14.50 -41.11
C GLU A 724 7.11 15.65 -42.04
N GLY A 725 7.93 15.36 -43.06
CA GLY A 725 8.45 16.31 -44.03
C GLY A 725 9.89 16.73 -43.74
N THR A 726 10.73 16.82 -44.78
CA THR A 726 12.19 17.04 -44.65
C THR A 726 12.60 18.49 -44.37
N GLY A 727 11.69 19.45 -44.49
CA GLY A 727 11.94 20.84 -44.12
C GLY A 727 11.91 21.03 -42.61
N HIS A 728 12.91 21.72 -42.04
CA HIS A 728 12.87 22.08 -40.62
C HIS A 728 11.66 23.00 -40.36
N PRO A 729 10.77 22.68 -39.40
CA PRO A 729 9.68 23.57 -39.04
C PRO A 729 10.22 24.88 -38.47
N ALA A 730 9.48 25.99 -38.64
CA ALA A 730 9.93 27.33 -38.26
C ALA A 730 10.27 27.49 -36.76
N GLU A 731 9.69 26.64 -35.90
CA GLU A 731 10.04 26.51 -34.49
C GLU A 731 10.29 25.04 -34.13
N PRO A 732 11.27 24.74 -33.26
CA PRO A 732 11.55 23.37 -32.82
C PRO A 732 10.52 22.86 -31.81
N LEU A 733 10.22 21.56 -31.86
CA LEU A 733 9.25 20.91 -30.97
C LEU A 733 9.70 20.90 -29.51
N LEU A 734 10.99 20.68 -29.26
CA LEU A 734 11.59 20.62 -27.92
C LEU A 734 13.01 21.21 -27.94
N ARG A 735 13.38 21.94 -26.89
CA ARG A 735 14.77 22.26 -26.55
C ARG A 735 15.06 21.78 -25.14
N PHE A 736 16.27 21.27 -24.90
CA PHE A 736 16.73 20.88 -23.57
C PHE A 736 18.26 20.88 -23.47
N GLU A 737 18.76 21.14 -22.27
CA GLU A 737 20.16 20.87 -21.94
C GLU A 737 20.25 19.44 -21.38
N ALA A 738 21.33 18.74 -21.72
CA ALA A 738 21.65 17.42 -21.20
C ALA A 738 23.03 17.48 -20.53
N SER A 739 23.13 17.08 -19.27
CA SER A 739 24.40 17.04 -18.51
C SER A 739 24.64 15.63 -17.98
N ALA A 740 25.68 14.96 -18.48
CA ALA A 740 26.15 13.67 -17.98
C ALA A 740 27.25 13.86 -16.92
N ARG A 741 27.22 12.98 -15.91
CA ARG A 741 28.26 12.85 -14.89
C ARG A 741 28.42 11.39 -14.46
N VAL A 742 29.56 11.04 -13.86
CA VAL A 742 29.80 9.71 -13.29
C VAL A 742 28.76 9.38 -12.23
N GLY A 743 28.08 8.24 -12.38
CA GLY A 743 26.94 7.80 -11.56
C GLY A 743 27.22 6.48 -10.83
N GLY A 744 27.91 6.57 -9.69
CA GLY A 744 28.33 5.39 -8.92
C GLY A 744 29.65 4.80 -9.42
N THR A 745 29.88 3.50 -9.17
CA THR A 745 31.16 2.83 -9.48
C THR A 745 31.34 2.43 -10.95
N ARG A 746 30.24 2.16 -11.69
CA ARG A 746 30.24 1.82 -13.13
C ARG A 746 28.92 2.25 -13.80
N GLY A 747 28.80 3.54 -14.14
CA GLY A 747 27.64 4.04 -14.87
C GLY A 747 27.65 5.57 -15.04
N VAL A 748 26.79 6.06 -15.94
CA VAL A 748 26.60 7.49 -16.18
C VAL A 748 25.20 7.91 -15.76
N LEU A 749 25.10 9.04 -15.07
CA LEU A 749 23.84 9.70 -14.76
C LEU A 749 23.66 10.92 -15.68
N LEU A 750 22.69 10.84 -16.58
CA LEU A 750 22.30 11.91 -17.49
C LEU A 750 21.12 12.69 -16.89
N ARG A 751 21.29 14.01 -16.73
CA ARG A 751 20.22 14.93 -16.34
C ARG A 751 19.77 15.73 -17.55
N LEU A 752 18.47 15.84 -17.75
CA LEU A 752 17.86 16.69 -18.78
C LEU A 752 17.20 17.92 -18.14
N LEU A 753 17.32 19.08 -18.76
CA LEU A 753 16.73 20.35 -18.33
C LEU A 753 15.91 20.93 -19.49
N PRO A 754 14.57 20.93 -19.44
CA PRO A 754 13.72 21.45 -20.50
C PRO A 754 13.86 22.97 -20.64
N SER A 755 13.83 23.45 -21.88
CA SER A 755 13.79 24.87 -22.22
C SER A 755 12.65 25.14 -23.22
N PRO A 756 11.67 26.01 -22.91
CA PRO A 756 11.48 26.71 -21.64
C PRO A 756 11.05 25.78 -20.50
N ALA A 757 11.31 26.20 -19.26
CA ALA A 757 10.72 25.60 -18.06
C ALA A 757 9.45 26.40 -17.66
N PRO A 758 8.37 25.77 -17.19
CA PRO A 758 8.23 24.36 -16.82
C PRO A 758 8.02 23.39 -18.01
N PRO A 759 8.34 22.09 -17.84
CA PRO A 759 8.18 21.05 -18.86
C PRO A 759 6.72 20.88 -19.33
N GLY A 760 6.48 21.10 -20.63
CA GLY A 760 5.24 20.71 -21.30
C GLY A 760 5.07 19.19 -21.41
N PRO A 761 3.86 18.70 -21.79
CA PRO A 761 3.56 17.27 -21.88
C PRO A 761 4.46 16.53 -22.88
N LEU A 762 4.72 17.13 -24.05
CA LEU A 762 5.60 16.56 -25.09
C LEU A 762 7.02 16.26 -24.56
N PHE A 763 7.56 17.10 -23.68
CA PHE A 763 8.87 16.86 -23.06
C PHE A 763 8.84 15.66 -22.11
N ARG A 764 7.73 15.44 -21.39
CA ARG A 764 7.57 14.28 -20.50
C ARG A 764 7.46 12.99 -21.29
N ASP A 765 6.71 13.00 -22.40
CA ASP A 765 6.59 11.85 -23.31
C ASP A 765 7.95 11.48 -23.91
N PHE A 766 8.70 12.48 -24.38
CA PHE A 766 10.07 12.31 -24.90
C PHE A 766 11.03 11.83 -23.81
N PHE A 767 10.95 12.36 -22.58
CA PHE A 767 11.75 11.89 -21.45
C PHE A 767 11.47 10.42 -21.12
N HIS A 768 10.21 10.00 -21.03
CA HIS A 768 9.85 8.62 -20.74
C HIS A 768 10.31 7.66 -21.84
N PHE A 769 10.24 8.09 -23.10
CA PHE A 769 10.88 7.37 -24.20
C PHE A 769 12.39 7.22 -23.98
N LEU A 770 13.13 8.32 -23.82
CA LEU A 770 14.58 8.29 -23.60
C LEU A 770 14.98 7.45 -22.38
N GLN A 771 14.21 7.52 -21.29
CA GLN A 771 14.45 6.74 -20.06
C GLN A 771 14.41 5.23 -20.29
N SER A 772 13.69 4.76 -21.32
CA SER A 772 13.63 3.34 -21.72
C SER A 772 14.58 3.00 -22.88
N PHE A 773 14.73 3.91 -23.83
CA PHE A 773 15.46 3.71 -25.08
C PHE A 773 16.98 3.89 -24.90
N LEU A 774 17.40 5.01 -24.29
CA LEU A 774 18.80 5.42 -24.23
C LEU A 774 19.70 4.43 -23.45
N PRO A 775 19.30 3.85 -22.30
CA PRO A 775 20.10 2.83 -21.62
C PRO A 775 20.16 1.47 -22.34
N THR A 776 19.45 1.33 -23.46
CA THR A 776 19.47 0.12 -24.31
C THR A 776 20.26 0.39 -25.59
N ALA A 777 20.12 1.56 -26.21
CA ALA A 777 20.90 1.97 -27.39
C ALA A 777 22.35 2.43 -27.10
N VAL A 778 22.72 2.59 -25.83
CA VAL A 778 24.10 2.89 -25.37
C VAL A 778 24.81 1.64 -24.82
N ARG A 779 24.10 0.51 -24.71
CA ARG A 779 24.67 -0.81 -24.43
C ARG A 779 24.88 -1.56 -25.73
#